data_AF-A0AAU1S8R1-F1
#
_entry.id   AF-A0AAU1S8R1-F1
#
_cell.length_a   1.000
_cell.length_b   1.000
_cell.length_c   1.000
_cell.angle_alpha   90.00
_cell.angle_beta   90.00
_cell.angle_gamma   90.00
#
_symmetry.space_group_name_H-M   'P 1'
#
loop_
_entity.id
_entity.type
_entity.pdbx_description
1 polymer ?
#
loop_
_entity_poly.entity_id
_entity_poly.type
_entity_poly.pdbx_seq_one_letter_code
_entity_poly.pdbx_strand_id
1 'polypeptide(L)'
;MLAPRRAALVAALSAALALGVPGSSIAAGTDSADTHSADVYVSPTGDDHGQGIARHPVKTLQRARDLARARAAHADGDLTVHLASGTYRTEKPLVLDARDSGRDGHRIIWQGSGSTVISGGRKVEGWRPVHGRPGLYSAPAPQGLTDTRQLYVDGVRAQRARGEVPAGLTVTPTGYTTTTDTLAHWRHPSDAEFVYSSGEELWNVERNGLGQWTEPRCRIAEAEGTTLTMVQPCWDNSNKRVEFPDIPGRSVSMVGPGHLTNDGKASYIENAYELLDQPGEWYLDRSARTVYYMPRKGEDLHRADVEAASAEKLVDGRGTAEAPVHDVAFRGLQFSYATWLTPSRHEGFSEIQAGYTITGPTGWATQGLCGFVEGGTCPFASWTKMPGNVSFTYGKRIEFSDSVFSHLGAAGLELGTGTADTRVSGSIFTDISGNGLEIGGVDGRTPASGVEVTNNHLYGLPREYHGAVGILNGYTQHNTIAHNQLDHLGYSAISMGWGGWPDKIGSPATPNPSHDNAVSDNLIFDYMQMFDDGGGIYTQGMTGTSLADGEKVTGNVIHDQWGLGKSVYTDNGCTYETVEGNVLYGASYANVASRHTDYRDTLGNNDPTLVKDNWWEEGTSDGDNKGLVTTGNRIMTSPADVPAAIIENAGPEPAYEGILERGVGALSVPEAPSRVGTSTAGADALYATFNPSFVDGGSPVLSYTAHALRPDGTEAASATASAADYKRLAYIRIGGLPEDDGPFTVTVTAANALGSSTASLPSAALRPTAATVLSDAPSAPKLRTAATAATVAWTPPKNMGDAKVIGYRLTLSDGRTIEVTGRDALVGQPSAKGMFRVIGGLTPSTAYTVTVAAVTAAGAGPAVTVKATTKAG
;
A
#
# COMPACT_ATOMS: atom_id res chain seq x y z
N MET A 1 17.31 -42.08 -36.10
CA MET A 1 17.50 -42.25 -37.55
C MET A 1 17.23 -40.91 -38.23
N LEU A 2 18.18 -40.51 -39.08
CA LEU A 2 18.09 -39.52 -40.17
C LEU A 2 17.79 -38.03 -39.81
N ALA A 3 18.87 -37.28 -39.58
CA ALA A 3 19.08 -35.98 -40.23
C ALA A 3 19.61 -36.23 -41.69
N PRO A 4 19.96 -35.24 -42.55
CA PRO A 4 19.95 -33.77 -42.41
C PRO A 4 19.49 -33.02 -43.70
N ARG A 5 19.55 -31.66 -43.74
CA ARG A 5 20.36 -30.89 -44.73
C ARG A 5 20.22 -29.37 -44.60
N ARG A 6 21.38 -28.71 -44.52
CA ARG A 6 21.65 -27.28 -44.80
C ARG A 6 21.77 -27.08 -46.31
N ALA A 7 21.46 -25.87 -46.82
CA ALA A 7 22.29 -25.16 -47.81
C ALA A 7 21.81 -23.70 -48.01
N ALA A 8 22.77 -22.79 -48.02
CA ALA A 8 22.65 -21.37 -48.36
C ALA A 8 22.69 -21.15 -49.87
N LEU A 9 22.16 -20.02 -50.37
CA LEU A 9 22.70 -19.39 -51.59
C LEU A 9 22.37 -17.89 -51.66
N VAL A 10 23.44 -17.11 -51.81
CA VAL A 10 23.50 -15.70 -52.21
C VAL A 10 23.43 -15.64 -53.73
N ALA A 11 22.67 -14.70 -54.32
CA ALA A 11 22.96 -14.15 -55.64
C ALA A 11 22.30 -12.79 -55.85
N ALA A 12 23.15 -11.77 -55.98
CA ALA A 12 22.83 -10.48 -56.57
C ALA A 12 22.72 -10.60 -58.09
N LEU A 13 21.85 -9.81 -58.72
CA LEU A 13 22.01 -9.42 -60.12
C LEU A 13 21.45 -8.02 -60.35
N SER A 14 22.39 -7.10 -60.60
CA SER A 14 22.19 -5.82 -61.26
C SER A 14 22.36 -6.04 -62.76
N ALA A 15 21.49 -5.48 -63.59
CA ALA A 15 21.79 -5.23 -65.01
C ALA A 15 20.97 -4.03 -65.50
N ALA A 16 21.69 -3.11 -66.13
CA ALA A 16 21.30 -1.78 -66.56
C ALA A 16 20.96 -1.71 -68.06
N LEU A 17 20.73 -0.46 -68.51
CA LEU A 17 20.58 0.09 -69.87
C LEU A 17 19.13 0.35 -70.34
N ALA A 18 18.76 1.49 -70.93
CA ALA A 18 19.49 2.71 -71.27
C ALA A 18 18.54 3.82 -71.79
N LEU A 19 19.05 5.06 -71.77
CA LEU A 19 18.83 6.19 -72.70
C LEU A 19 17.53 7.01 -72.64
N GLY A 20 17.71 8.31 -72.40
CA GLY A 20 16.84 9.36 -72.94
C GLY A 20 16.68 10.59 -72.03
N VAL A 21 17.63 11.52 -72.07
CA VAL A 21 17.40 12.92 -71.64
C VAL A 21 16.99 13.71 -72.89
N PRO A 22 15.91 14.50 -72.81
CA PRO A 22 16.11 15.93 -72.94
C PRO A 22 15.39 16.72 -71.84
N GLY A 23 15.94 17.89 -71.55
CA GLY A 23 15.65 18.68 -70.36
C GLY A 23 14.19 19.10 -70.20
N SER A 24 13.84 19.33 -68.94
CA SER A 24 12.81 20.29 -68.56
C SER A 24 13.21 20.89 -67.22
N SER A 25 13.36 22.21 -67.27
CA SER A 25 13.33 23.20 -66.21
C SER A 25 13.07 22.68 -64.78
N ILE A 26 13.95 23.11 -63.88
CA ILE A 26 13.74 23.19 -62.44
C ILE A 26 12.40 23.89 -62.19
N ALA A 27 11.35 23.10 -61.93
CA ALA A 27 10.25 23.55 -61.11
C ALA A 27 10.63 23.14 -59.69
N ALA A 28 10.99 24.13 -58.87
CA ALA A 28 10.98 23.97 -57.44
C ALA A 28 9.61 23.38 -57.08
N GLY A 29 9.61 22.10 -56.67
CA GLY A 29 8.45 21.49 -56.04
C GLY A 29 8.16 22.33 -54.82
N THR A 30 7.12 23.14 -54.93
CA THR A 30 6.55 23.92 -53.84
C THR A 30 6.33 22.99 -52.67
N ASP A 31 6.98 23.31 -51.54
CA ASP A 31 6.57 22.91 -50.20
C ASP A 31 5.04 22.92 -50.16
N SER A 32 4.43 21.74 -50.19
CA SER A 32 3.06 21.59 -49.74
C SER A 32 3.11 21.80 -48.23
N ALA A 33 2.75 23.02 -47.84
CA ALA A 33 2.59 23.45 -46.48
C ALA A 33 1.89 22.38 -45.62
N ASP A 34 2.58 21.91 -44.58
CA ASP A 34 1.91 21.50 -43.35
C ASP A 34 1.11 22.71 -42.87
N THR A 35 -0.18 22.71 -43.20
CA THR A 35 -1.11 23.75 -42.77
C THR A 35 -1.26 23.69 -41.25
N HIS A 36 -0.68 24.68 -40.58
CA HIS A 36 -1.13 25.27 -39.31
C HIS A 36 -1.65 24.32 -38.22
N SER A 37 -0.93 23.26 -37.85
CA SER A 37 -1.21 22.61 -36.56
C SER A 37 -0.69 23.49 -35.42
N ALA A 38 -1.56 23.81 -34.45
CA ALA A 38 -1.19 24.50 -33.22
C ALA A 38 -0.28 23.63 -32.31
N ASP A 39 -0.13 22.34 -32.64
CA ASP A 39 0.56 21.33 -31.84
C ASP A 39 2.03 21.62 -31.58
N VAL A 40 2.46 21.33 -30.35
CA VAL A 40 3.83 21.50 -29.88
C VAL A 40 4.54 20.15 -29.89
N TYR A 41 5.75 20.10 -30.44
CA TYR A 41 6.54 18.87 -30.48
C TYR A 41 7.74 18.99 -29.54
N VAL A 42 7.96 17.97 -28.71
CA VAL A 42 9.00 17.92 -27.68
C VAL A 42 9.83 16.65 -27.82
N SER A 43 11.15 16.75 -27.74
CA SER A 43 12.06 15.61 -27.83
C SER A 43 13.20 15.72 -26.81
N PRO A 44 13.70 14.62 -26.20
CA PRO A 44 14.86 14.68 -25.30
C PRO A 44 16.12 15.26 -25.96
N THR A 45 16.21 15.19 -27.30
CA THR A 45 17.30 15.74 -28.11
C THR A 45 16.90 17.03 -28.85
N GLY A 46 15.76 17.64 -28.50
CA GLY A 46 15.29 18.90 -29.08
C GLY A 46 16.11 20.12 -28.65
N ASP A 47 15.66 21.31 -29.08
CA ASP A 47 16.27 22.60 -28.75
C ASP A 47 15.20 23.63 -28.37
N ASP A 48 15.32 24.24 -27.18
CA ASP A 48 14.34 25.22 -26.67
C ASP A 48 14.36 26.55 -27.41
N HIS A 49 15.39 26.81 -28.21
CA HIS A 49 15.40 27.91 -29.19
C HIS A 49 14.58 27.60 -30.44
N GLY A 50 14.20 26.33 -30.64
CA GLY A 50 13.36 25.87 -31.73
C GLY A 50 11.92 26.40 -31.66
N GLN A 51 11.21 26.21 -32.77
CA GLN A 51 9.82 26.65 -32.90
C GLN A 51 8.83 25.73 -32.18
N GLY A 52 9.21 24.48 -31.86
CA GLY A 52 8.33 23.46 -31.28
C GLY A 52 7.38 22.87 -32.31
N ILE A 53 7.91 22.58 -33.50
CA ILE A 53 7.21 21.89 -34.59
C ILE A 53 7.90 20.55 -34.86
N ALA A 54 7.27 19.61 -35.56
CA ALA A 54 7.80 18.24 -35.74
C ALA A 54 9.27 18.20 -36.21
N ARG A 55 9.65 19.06 -37.17
CA ARG A 55 11.03 19.17 -37.68
C ARG A 55 12.01 19.89 -36.75
N HIS A 56 11.51 20.71 -35.83
CA HIS A 56 12.30 21.50 -34.86
C HIS A 56 11.64 21.44 -33.48
N PRO A 57 11.64 20.27 -32.82
CA PRO A 57 11.00 20.10 -31.52
C PRO A 57 11.77 20.84 -30.43
N VAL A 58 11.07 21.30 -29.41
CA VAL A 58 11.68 21.85 -28.20
C VAL A 58 12.16 20.75 -27.27
N LYS A 59 13.02 21.09 -26.31
CA LYS A 59 13.65 20.13 -25.41
C LYS A 59 12.88 19.95 -24.10
N THR A 60 12.45 21.06 -23.50
CA THR A 60 11.92 21.05 -22.13
C THR A 60 10.40 21.13 -22.09
N LEU A 61 9.82 20.53 -21.05
CA LEU A 61 8.38 20.60 -20.78
C LEU A 61 7.93 22.04 -20.50
N GLN A 62 8.77 22.84 -19.85
CA GLN A 62 8.47 24.24 -19.55
C GLN A 62 8.38 25.07 -20.83
N ARG A 63 9.32 24.87 -21.77
CA ARG A 63 9.26 25.56 -23.06
C ARG A 63 8.05 25.10 -23.88
N ALA A 64 7.73 23.80 -23.83
CA ALA A 64 6.56 23.25 -24.50
C ALA A 64 5.25 23.86 -23.97
N ARG A 65 5.11 23.97 -22.64
CA ARG A 65 3.97 24.66 -22.00
C ARG A 65 3.86 26.11 -22.47
N ASP A 66 4.96 26.85 -22.48
CA ASP A 66 4.92 28.27 -22.88
C ASP A 66 4.47 28.44 -24.34
N LEU A 67 4.87 27.52 -25.23
CA LEU A 67 4.39 27.48 -26.61
C LEU A 67 2.92 27.09 -26.70
N ALA A 68 2.50 26.06 -25.97
CA ALA A 68 1.11 25.61 -25.93
C ALA A 68 0.19 26.75 -25.45
N ARG A 69 0.57 27.42 -24.36
CA ARG A 69 -0.12 28.60 -23.81
C ARG A 69 -0.27 29.71 -24.85
N ALA A 70 0.79 30.02 -25.60
CA ALA A 70 0.76 31.07 -26.61
C ALA A 70 -0.12 30.69 -27.82
N ARG A 71 -0.12 29.42 -28.23
CA ARG A 71 -0.84 28.95 -29.42
C ARG A 71 -2.30 28.62 -29.14
N ALA A 72 -2.63 28.14 -27.95
CA ALA A 72 -3.99 27.87 -27.50
C ALA A 72 -4.88 29.12 -27.56
N ALA A 73 -4.30 30.32 -27.41
CA ALA A 73 -5.03 31.58 -27.57
C ALA A 73 -5.60 31.81 -28.98
N HIS A 74 -5.16 31.04 -29.98
CA HIS A 74 -5.53 31.17 -31.39
C HIS A 74 -5.95 29.83 -32.02
N ALA A 75 -6.06 28.77 -31.23
CA ALA A 75 -6.45 27.45 -31.73
C ALA A 75 -7.98 27.36 -31.90
N ASP A 76 -8.43 26.69 -32.95
CA ASP A 76 -9.84 26.37 -33.27
C ASP A 76 -10.16 24.87 -33.05
N GLY A 77 -9.31 24.18 -32.28
CA GLY A 77 -9.35 22.76 -32.01
C GLY A 77 -8.50 22.38 -30.80
N ASP A 78 -8.51 21.10 -30.45
CA ASP A 78 -7.60 20.55 -29.43
C ASP A 78 -6.14 20.80 -29.83
N LEU A 79 -5.31 21.19 -28.85
CA LEU A 79 -3.87 21.37 -29.05
C LEU A 79 -3.14 20.23 -28.37
N THR A 80 -2.36 19.48 -29.15
CA THR A 80 -1.55 18.37 -28.64
C THR A 80 -0.09 18.80 -28.46
N VAL A 81 0.44 18.55 -27.27
CA VAL A 81 1.87 18.54 -26.97
C VAL A 81 2.35 17.10 -27.17
N HIS A 82 3.02 16.84 -28.29
CA HIS A 82 3.57 15.53 -28.64
C HIS A 82 4.95 15.35 -28.02
N LEU A 83 5.07 14.39 -27.10
CA LEU A 83 6.33 14.00 -26.49
C LEU A 83 6.84 12.73 -27.19
N ALA A 84 7.99 12.85 -27.84
CA ALA A 84 8.71 11.70 -28.35
C ALA A 84 9.08 10.70 -27.22
N SER A 85 9.43 9.48 -27.60
CA SER A 85 9.94 8.47 -26.66
C SER A 85 11.21 8.94 -25.95
N GLY A 86 11.38 8.53 -24.70
CA GLY A 86 12.56 8.81 -23.89
C GLY A 86 12.28 9.54 -22.58
N THR A 87 13.36 9.86 -21.86
CA THR A 87 13.29 10.43 -20.51
C THR A 87 13.46 11.95 -20.52
N TYR A 88 12.44 12.64 -20.04
CA TYR A 88 12.40 14.08 -19.81
C TYR A 88 12.75 14.35 -18.34
N ARG A 89 14.04 14.55 -18.05
CA ARG A 89 14.52 14.85 -16.70
C ARG A 89 14.20 16.29 -16.31
N THR A 90 13.60 16.47 -15.14
CA THR A 90 13.15 17.78 -14.68
C THR A 90 13.62 18.07 -13.26
N GLU A 91 14.25 19.23 -13.06
CA GLU A 91 14.64 19.71 -11.72
C GLU A 91 13.52 20.52 -11.04
N LYS A 92 12.60 21.05 -11.83
CA LYS A 92 11.43 21.82 -11.38
C LYS A 92 10.17 21.17 -11.95
N PRO A 93 9.04 21.16 -11.23
CA PRO A 93 7.82 20.59 -11.78
C PRO A 93 7.38 21.31 -13.07
N LEU A 94 6.66 20.58 -13.93
CA LEU A 94 5.79 21.19 -14.93
C LEU A 94 4.62 21.85 -14.17
N VAL A 95 4.74 23.17 -13.98
CA VAL A 95 3.68 23.96 -13.35
C VAL A 95 2.66 24.35 -14.40
N LEU A 96 1.40 23.96 -14.18
CA LEU A 96 0.24 24.37 -14.98
C LEU A 96 -0.66 25.25 -14.12
N ASP A 97 -1.12 26.36 -14.67
CA ASP A 97 -2.09 27.26 -14.04
C ASP A 97 -3.25 27.56 -15.02
N ALA A 98 -4.21 28.39 -14.62
CA ALA A 98 -5.39 28.68 -15.44
C ALA A 98 -5.09 29.19 -16.86
N ARG A 99 -3.87 29.69 -17.14
CA ARG A 99 -3.46 30.11 -18.48
C ARG A 99 -3.18 28.93 -19.41
N ASP A 100 -2.92 27.75 -18.85
CA ASP A 100 -2.63 26.51 -19.56
C ASP A 100 -3.89 25.66 -19.80
N SER A 101 -5.06 26.19 -19.43
CA SER A 101 -6.34 25.53 -19.65
C SER A 101 -6.75 25.55 -21.12
N GLY A 102 -7.57 24.56 -21.49
CA GLY A 102 -8.27 24.54 -22.77
C GLY A 102 -9.23 25.72 -22.96
N ARG A 103 -9.65 25.97 -24.20
CA ARG A 103 -10.47 27.14 -24.59
C ARG A 103 -11.57 26.73 -25.56
N ASP A 104 -12.71 27.41 -25.48
CA ASP A 104 -13.82 27.27 -26.44
C ASP A 104 -14.31 25.82 -26.66
N GLY A 105 -14.19 24.97 -25.63
CA GLY A 105 -14.57 23.55 -25.67
C GLY A 105 -13.44 22.60 -26.08
N HIS A 106 -12.24 23.10 -26.34
CA HIS A 106 -11.06 22.34 -26.75
C HIS A 106 -10.09 22.08 -25.60
N ARG A 107 -9.28 21.03 -25.74
CA ARG A 107 -8.33 20.55 -24.72
C ARG A 107 -6.87 20.86 -25.05
N ILE A 108 -6.05 20.88 -24.00
CA ILE A 108 -4.58 20.78 -24.10
C ILE A 108 -4.16 19.36 -23.74
N ILE A 109 -3.60 18.62 -24.71
CA ILE A 109 -3.31 17.19 -24.57
C ILE A 109 -1.80 16.98 -24.52
N TRP A 110 -1.27 16.52 -23.39
CA TRP A 110 0.11 16.05 -23.24
C TRP A 110 0.16 14.57 -23.60
N GLN A 111 0.64 14.28 -24.81
CA GLN A 111 0.62 12.95 -25.40
C GLN A 111 2.03 12.34 -25.43
N GLY A 112 2.21 11.22 -24.75
CA GLY A 112 3.38 10.37 -24.83
C GLY A 112 3.21 9.21 -25.82
N SER A 113 4.24 8.38 -25.87
CA SER A 113 4.35 7.21 -26.76
C SER A 113 4.33 5.86 -26.02
N GLY A 114 3.96 5.85 -24.74
CA GLY A 114 4.04 4.68 -23.85
C GLY A 114 5.45 4.35 -23.34
N SER A 115 6.50 4.92 -23.95
CA SER A 115 7.91 4.87 -23.49
C SER A 115 8.46 6.27 -23.14
N THR A 116 7.54 7.20 -22.89
CA THR A 116 7.83 8.60 -22.54
C THR A 116 7.80 8.74 -21.02
N VAL A 117 8.96 9.05 -20.41
CA VAL A 117 9.11 9.15 -18.95
C VAL A 117 9.36 10.60 -18.54
N ILE A 118 8.51 11.16 -17.70
CA ILE A 118 8.78 12.41 -16.97
C ILE A 118 9.48 12.02 -15.67
N SER A 119 10.76 12.36 -15.55
CA SER A 119 11.63 11.89 -14.47
C SER A 119 12.11 13.03 -13.57
N GLY A 120 11.96 12.86 -12.26
CA GLY A 120 12.56 13.69 -11.22
C GLY A 120 13.95 13.21 -10.76
N GLY A 121 14.47 12.17 -11.42
CA GLY A 121 15.67 11.44 -11.03
C GLY A 121 16.96 12.11 -11.51
N ARG A 122 18.05 11.80 -10.80
CA ARG A 122 19.42 12.13 -11.17
C ARG A 122 20.23 10.85 -11.29
N LYS A 123 20.95 10.71 -12.40
CA LYS A 123 21.88 9.59 -12.60
C LYS A 123 23.04 9.65 -11.61
N VAL A 124 23.34 8.52 -10.99
CA VAL A 124 24.51 8.32 -10.13
C VAL A 124 25.55 7.52 -10.91
N GLU A 125 26.67 8.17 -11.22
CA GLU A 125 27.72 7.62 -12.10
C GLU A 125 29.08 7.62 -11.41
N GLY A 126 30.04 6.89 -11.97
CA GLY A 126 31.41 6.88 -11.46
C GLY A 126 31.64 5.90 -10.31
N TRP A 127 30.86 4.82 -10.26
CA TRP A 127 30.96 3.75 -9.27
C TRP A 127 32.35 3.11 -9.20
N ARG A 128 32.83 2.91 -7.98
CA ARG A 128 34.12 2.29 -7.67
C ARG A 128 33.99 1.36 -6.45
N PRO A 129 34.70 0.22 -6.41
CA PRO A 129 34.78 -0.59 -5.20
C PRO A 129 35.33 0.20 -4.02
N VAL A 130 34.77 0.00 -2.83
CA VAL A 130 35.27 0.57 -1.58
C VAL A 130 36.39 -0.30 -1.03
N HIS A 131 37.58 0.29 -0.84
CA HIS A 131 38.74 -0.46 -0.33
C HIS A 131 38.47 -1.00 1.08
N GLY A 132 38.75 -2.29 1.29
CA GLY A 132 38.54 -2.96 2.58
C GLY A 132 37.10 -3.39 2.88
N ARG A 133 36.14 -3.12 1.99
CA ARG A 133 34.74 -3.56 2.09
C ARG A 133 34.33 -4.32 0.81
N PRO A 134 34.63 -5.62 0.69
CA PRO A 134 34.24 -6.42 -0.47
C PRO A 134 32.74 -6.33 -0.76
N GLY A 135 32.37 -6.20 -2.03
CA GLY A 135 30.96 -6.09 -2.44
C GLY A 135 30.34 -4.70 -2.28
N LEU A 136 30.99 -3.77 -1.56
CA LEU A 136 30.51 -2.40 -1.42
C LEU A 136 31.13 -1.50 -2.51
N TYR A 137 30.28 -0.72 -3.16
CA TYR A 137 30.68 0.29 -4.14
C TYR A 137 30.27 1.68 -3.67
N SER A 138 30.98 2.69 -4.16
CA SER A 138 30.69 4.09 -3.91
C SER A 138 30.74 4.91 -5.20
N ALA A 139 29.91 5.94 -5.30
CA ALA A 139 29.91 6.93 -6.35
C ALA A 139 29.71 8.35 -5.77
N PRO A 140 30.24 9.40 -6.41
CA PRO A 140 29.93 10.77 -6.01
C PRO A 140 28.42 11.04 -6.19
N ALA A 141 27.81 11.69 -5.20
CA ALA A 141 26.44 12.17 -5.32
C ALA A 141 26.35 13.21 -6.45
N PRO A 142 25.44 13.06 -7.42
CA PRO A 142 25.35 13.97 -8.57
C PRO A 142 25.07 15.41 -8.12
N GLN A 143 25.46 16.36 -8.97
CA GLN A 143 25.18 17.77 -8.73
C GLN A 143 23.68 17.98 -8.52
N GLY A 144 23.31 18.78 -7.50
CA GLY A 144 21.91 19.06 -7.15
C GLY A 144 21.22 18.00 -6.27
N LEU A 145 21.81 16.82 -6.05
CA LEU A 145 21.27 15.82 -5.12
C LEU A 145 21.72 16.12 -3.68
N THR A 146 20.94 16.87 -2.90
CA THR A 146 21.28 17.19 -1.51
C THR A 146 20.91 16.09 -0.53
N ASP A 147 19.80 15.40 -0.80
CA ASP A 147 19.26 14.31 0.00
C ASP A 147 18.36 13.45 -0.92
N THR A 148 18.08 12.22 -0.52
CA THR A 148 17.11 11.34 -1.17
C THR A 148 16.72 10.21 -0.23
N ARG A 149 15.52 9.67 -0.43
CA ARG A 149 15.06 8.47 0.26
C ARG A 149 14.94 7.26 -0.66
N GLN A 150 15.17 7.43 -1.97
CA GLN A 150 15.02 6.36 -2.95
C GLN A 150 16.18 6.33 -3.96
N LEU A 151 16.70 5.12 -4.18
CA LEU A 151 17.66 4.79 -5.22
C LEU A 151 17.10 3.62 -6.03
N TYR A 152 17.30 3.64 -7.35
CA TYR A 152 16.85 2.60 -8.26
C TYR A 152 18.03 2.15 -9.13
N VAL A 153 18.16 0.85 -9.33
CA VAL A 153 19.21 0.24 -10.17
C VAL A 153 18.52 -0.59 -11.24
N ASP A 154 18.74 -0.23 -12.51
CA ASP A 154 18.09 -0.84 -13.67
C ASP A 154 16.55 -0.89 -13.54
N GLY A 155 15.96 0.16 -12.96
CA GLY A 155 14.51 0.27 -12.74
C GLY A 155 13.98 -0.51 -11.53
N VAL A 156 14.84 -1.14 -10.73
CA VAL A 156 14.45 -1.84 -9.49
C VAL A 156 14.82 -0.99 -8.27
N ARG A 157 13.85 -0.69 -7.40
CA ARG A 157 14.10 0.04 -6.14
C ARG A 157 15.13 -0.69 -5.28
N ALA A 158 16.16 0.01 -4.84
CA ALA A 158 17.15 -0.48 -3.87
C ALA A 158 16.67 -0.25 -2.43
N GLN A 159 17.03 -1.17 -1.52
CA GLN A 159 16.66 -1.08 -0.12
C GLN A 159 17.52 -0.03 0.57
N ARG A 160 16.91 0.98 1.21
CA ARG A 160 17.66 1.87 2.10
C ARG A 160 18.19 1.04 3.26
N ALA A 161 19.50 1.11 3.54
CA ALA A 161 20.16 0.22 4.50
C ALA A 161 19.41 0.18 5.84
N ARG A 162 19.09 -1.03 6.33
CA ARG A 162 18.29 -1.22 7.56
C ARG A 162 18.71 -2.48 8.32
N GLY A 163 18.52 -2.47 9.64
CA GLY A 163 18.86 -3.60 10.48
C GLY A 163 18.19 -3.54 11.86
N GLU A 164 18.49 -4.54 12.69
CA GLU A 164 18.09 -4.53 14.10
C GLU A 164 18.72 -3.34 14.84
N VAL A 165 18.05 -2.87 15.89
CA VAL A 165 18.64 -1.86 16.79
C VAL A 165 19.75 -2.54 17.61
N PRO A 166 21.03 -2.11 17.50
CA PRO A 166 22.16 -2.81 18.12
C PRO A 166 22.34 -2.51 19.62
N ALA A 167 21.24 -2.23 20.33
CA ALA A 167 21.22 -1.94 21.75
C ALA A 167 19.80 -2.12 22.33
N GLY A 168 19.71 -2.45 23.62
CA GLY A 168 18.46 -2.32 24.35
C GLY A 168 18.12 -0.84 24.57
N LEU A 169 16.84 -0.50 24.53
CA LEU A 169 16.34 0.87 24.60
C LEU A 169 15.51 1.06 25.89
N THR A 170 15.74 2.17 26.58
CA THR A 170 14.89 2.66 27.67
C THR A 170 14.44 4.08 27.32
N VAL A 171 13.14 4.31 27.18
CA VAL A 171 12.58 5.63 26.81
C VAL A 171 12.92 6.70 27.84
N THR A 172 13.27 7.89 27.35
CA THR A 172 13.45 9.13 28.12
C THR A 172 12.53 10.22 27.57
N PRO A 173 12.34 11.37 28.26
CA PRO A 173 11.48 12.45 27.76
C PRO A 173 11.86 13.01 26.38
N THR A 174 13.12 12.86 25.97
CA THR A 174 13.66 13.41 24.71
C THR A 174 14.21 12.33 23.76
N GLY A 175 14.10 11.05 24.11
CA GLY A 175 14.61 9.95 23.30
C GLY A 175 14.83 8.68 24.11
N TYR A 176 16.08 8.22 24.22
CA TYR A 176 16.42 6.94 24.84
C TYR A 176 17.71 6.98 25.65
N THR A 177 17.81 6.08 26.62
CA THR A 177 19.08 5.56 27.12
C THR A 177 19.27 4.16 26.53
N THR A 178 20.47 3.86 26.02
CA THR A 178 20.82 2.57 25.43
C THR A 178 21.61 1.69 26.41
N THR A 179 21.60 0.37 26.21
CA THR A 179 22.45 -0.55 26.99
C THR A 179 23.93 -0.49 26.61
N THR A 180 24.27 0.04 25.44
CA THR A 180 25.65 0.21 24.93
C THR A 180 25.78 1.55 24.20
N ASP A 181 27.01 2.05 24.03
CA ASP A 181 27.30 3.28 23.29
C ASP A 181 27.52 3.06 21.78
N THR A 182 27.18 1.87 21.25
CA THR A 182 27.44 1.47 19.86
C THR A 182 26.98 2.52 18.84
N LEU A 183 25.77 3.07 19.01
CA LEU A 183 25.20 4.07 18.12
C LEU A 183 25.95 5.41 18.16
N ALA A 184 26.58 5.78 19.29
CA ALA A 184 27.37 7.00 19.40
C ALA A 184 28.69 6.94 18.61
N HIS A 185 29.14 5.73 18.26
CA HIS A 185 30.36 5.50 17.46
C HIS A 185 30.08 5.34 15.97
N TRP A 186 28.82 5.42 15.54
CA TRP A 186 28.47 5.42 14.12
C TRP A 186 29.02 6.67 13.43
N ARG A 187 29.31 6.56 12.13
CA ARG A 187 29.87 7.66 11.35
C ARG A 187 28.98 8.91 11.40
N HIS A 188 27.67 8.70 11.20
CA HIS A 188 26.65 9.75 11.18
C HIS A 188 25.37 9.27 11.89
N PRO A 189 25.36 9.20 13.23
CA PRO A 189 24.19 8.71 13.96
C PRO A 189 22.94 9.55 13.67
N SER A 190 23.09 10.85 13.40
CA SER A 190 21.97 11.76 13.09
C SER A 190 21.36 11.61 11.69
N ASP A 191 21.94 10.77 10.85
CA ASP A 191 21.29 10.30 9.62
C ASP A 191 20.29 9.18 9.92
N ALA A 192 20.54 8.37 10.95
CA ALA A 192 19.76 7.18 11.25
C ALA A 192 18.34 7.49 11.75
N GLU A 193 17.42 6.60 11.42
CA GLU A 193 15.99 6.73 11.69
C GLU A 193 15.47 5.48 12.39
N PHE A 194 14.78 5.66 13.53
CA PHE A 194 14.06 4.59 14.19
C PHE A 194 12.67 4.48 13.57
N VAL A 195 12.27 3.24 13.23
CA VAL A 195 10.98 2.95 12.62
C VAL A 195 10.13 2.11 13.57
N TYR A 196 8.86 2.49 13.72
CA TYR A 196 7.93 1.94 14.70
C TYR A 196 6.76 1.24 14.01
N SER A 197 7.02 0.10 13.38
CA SER A 197 5.99 -0.67 12.67
C SER A 197 4.96 -1.24 13.65
N SER A 198 3.68 -0.99 13.39
CA SER A 198 2.55 -1.60 14.10
C SER A 198 1.97 -2.81 13.36
N GLY A 199 0.90 -3.36 13.95
CA GLY A 199 -0.08 -4.30 13.39
C GLY A 199 -0.52 -5.26 14.48
N GLU A 200 -0.97 -6.44 14.14
CA GLU A 200 -1.45 -7.42 15.10
C GLU A 200 -0.28 -8.10 15.81
N GLU A 201 -0.45 -8.31 17.12
CA GLU A 201 0.54 -9.06 17.89
C GLU A 201 0.24 -10.54 17.64
N LEU A 202 1.02 -11.12 16.72
CA LEU A 202 0.98 -12.53 16.41
C LEU A 202 2.22 -13.22 16.98
N TRP A 203 2.02 -14.20 17.85
CA TRP A 203 3.07 -14.95 18.53
C TRP A 203 4.01 -14.07 19.36
N ASN A 204 5.24 -13.82 18.91
CA ASN A 204 6.22 -12.92 19.53
C ASN A 204 6.46 -11.65 18.67
N VAL A 205 5.63 -11.40 17.65
CA VAL A 205 5.63 -10.15 16.89
C VAL A 205 4.95 -9.07 17.73
N GLU A 206 5.65 -7.98 17.94
CA GLU A 206 5.25 -6.84 18.76
C GLU A 206 4.48 -5.77 17.95
N ARG A 207 3.80 -4.85 18.66
CA ARG A 207 3.15 -3.63 18.11
C ARG A 207 3.88 -2.40 18.64
N ASN A 208 4.50 -1.62 17.78
CA ASN A 208 5.43 -0.56 18.24
C ASN A 208 5.01 0.87 17.86
N GLY A 209 4.09 1.05 16.90
CA GLY A 209 3.64 2.38 16.45
C GLY A 209 2.43 2.92 17.24
N LEU A 210 1.63 3.76 16.57
CA LEU A 210 0.54 4.56 17.14
C LEU A 210 -0.85 4.03 16.72
N GLY A 211 -1.00 2.71 16.74
CA GLY A 211 -2.18 1.99 16.25
C GLY A 211 -1.80 0.98 15.17
N GLN A 212 -2.59 -0.08 15.00
CA GLN A 212 -2.28 -1.25 14.16
C GLN A 212 -2.03 -0.93 12.68
N TRP A 213 -2.39 0.27 12.26
CA TRP A 213 -2.34 0.78 10.89
C TRP A 213 -1.24 1.83 10.65
N THR A 214 -0.33 2.06 11.61
CA THR A 214 0.67 3.15 11.53
C THR A 214 2.12 2.66 11.55
N GLU A 215 3.00 3.45 10.92
CA GLU A 215 4.45 3.29 11.00
C GLU A 215 5.19 4.61 11.20
N PRO A 216 5.15 5.19 12.42
CA PRO A 216 5.93 6.37 12.71
C PRO A 216 7.43 6.13 12.47
N ARG A 217 8.14 7.21 12.14
CA ARG A 217 9.59 7.16 11.94
C ARG A 217 10.23 8.49 12.35
N CYS A 218 11.23 8.41 13.23
CA CYS A 218 11.92 9.58 13.78
C CYS A 218 13.44 9.39 13.74
N ARG A 219 14.16 10.45 13.35
CA ARG A 219 15.62 10.45 13.33
C ARG A 219 16.23 10.66 14.70
N ILE A 220 17.47 10.17 14.85
CA ILE A 220 18.35 10.55 15.96
C ILE A 220 18.81 11.99 15.73
N ALA A 221 18.73 12.84 16.75
CA ALA A 221 19.31 14.18 16.73
C ALA A 221 20.78 14.14 17.15
N GLU A 222 21.05 13.42 18.24
CA GLU A 222 22.36 13.33 18.88
C GLU A 222 22.51 11.98 19.60
N ALA A 223 23.73 11.45 19.59
CA ALA A 223 24.11 10.24 20.32
C ALA A 223 25.41 10.52 21.10
N GLU A 224 25.35 10.50 22.43
CA GLU A 224 26.50 10.75 23.31
C GLU A 224 26.59 9.65 24.38
N GLY A 225 27.64 8.83 24.31
CA GLY A 225 27.75 7.64 25.14
C GLY A 225 26.52 6.74 24.98
N THR A 226 25.81 6.47 26.07
CA THR A 226 24.57 5.69 26.06
C THR A 226 23.30 6.55 25.97
N THR A 227 23.42 7.84 25.72
CA THR A 227 22.26 8.76 25.64
C THR A 227 21.95 9.05 24.18
N LEU A 228 20.69 8.85 23.78
CA LEU A 228 20.16 9.23 22.47
C LEU A 228 19.09 10.31 22.64
N THR A 229 19.27 11.42 21.95
CA THR A 229 18.23 12.44 21.79
C THR A 229 17.59 12.28 20.42
N MET A 230 16.26 12.18 20.37
CA MET A 230 15.50 12.08 19.13
C MET A 230 15.14 13.46 18.58
N VAL A 231 15.02 13.58 17.26
CA VAL A 231 14.70 14.84 16.60
C VAL A 231 13.30 15.33 16.97
N GLN A 232 13.20 16.62 17.26
CA GLN A 232 11.95 17.33 17.51
C GLN A 232 11.50 18.12 16.27
N PRO A 233 10.19 18.22 15.99
CA PRO A 233 9.08 17.77 16.83
C PRO A 233 8.64 16.31 16.62
N CYS A 234 9.30 15.51 15.77
CA CYS A 234 8.88 14.14 15.48
C CYS A 234 8.63 13.30 16.75
N TRP A 235 9.58 13.33 17.68
CA TRP A 235 9.50 12.59 18.94
C TRP A 235 8.31 13.01 19.79
N ASP A 236 8.12 14.32 20.01
CA ASP A 236 7.00 14.84 20.78
C ASP A 236 5.66 14.59 20.08
N ASN A 237 5.59 14.74 18.76
CA ASN A 237 4.43 14.41 17.93
C ASN A 237 4.06 12.92 17.99
N SER A 238 4.98 12.05 18.40
CA SER A 238 4.76 10.60 18.53
C SER A 238 4.56 10.14 19.98
N ASN A 239 4.99 10.92 20.98
CA ASN A 239 5.01 10.47 22.38
C ASN A 239 4.24 11.36 23.37
N LYS A 240 3.79 12.54 22.95
CA LYS A 240 3.12 13.50 23.83
C LYS A 240 1.70 13.83 23.38
N ARG A 241 1.10 13.07 22.46
CA ARG A 241 -0.25 13.38 21.97
C ARG A 241 -1.21 13.44 23.16
N VAL A 242 -2.02 14.48 23.21
CA VAL A 242 -2.92 14.73 24.35
C VAL A 242 -3.85 13.52 24.52
N GLU A 243 -4.00 13.01 25.76
CA GLU A 243 -4.83 11.85 26.10
C GLU A 243 -6.08 12.25 26.88
N PHE A 244 -7.13 11.43 26.80
CA PHE A 244 -8.32 11.61 27.63
C PHE A 244 -7.96 11.43 29.11
N PRO A 245 -8.34 12.37 30.01
CA PRO A 245 -8.07 12.22 31.43
C PRO A 245 -8.69 10.96 32.07
N ASP A 246 -9.80 10.49 31.52
CA ASP A 246 -10.60 9.37 32.01
C ASP A 246 -10.46 8.07 31.18
N ILE A 247 -9.72 8.10 30.06
CA ILE A 247 -9.41 6.92 29.23
C ILE A 247 -7.88 6.85 29.00
N PRO A 248 -7.11 6.36 29.99
CA PRO A 248 -5.65 6.33 29.91
C PRO A 248 -5.14 5.59 28.65
N GLY A 249 -4.10 6.14 28.01
CA GLY A 249 -3.47 5.56 26.83
C GLY A 249 -4.17 5.86 25.50
N ARG A 250 -5.30 6.61 25.51
CA ARG A 250 -6.05 6.97 24.30
C ARG A 250 -5.95 8.46 24.01
N SER A 251 -5.58 8.81 22.78
CA SER A 251 -5.45 10.22 22.40
C SER A 251 -6.81 10.93 22.29
N VAL A 252 -6.89 12.21 22.67
CA VAL A 252 -8.06 13.09 22.46
C VAL A 252 -8.24 13.48 20.99
N SER A 253 -7.21 13.29 20.16
CA SER A 253 -7.36 13.34 18.70
C SER A 253 -8.16 12.15 18.17
N MET A 254 -8.49 11.19 19.06
CA MET A 254 -9.41 10.06 18.86
C MET A 254 -8.92 8.97 17.90
N VAL A 255 -7.70 9.14 17.39
CA VAL A 255 -7.00 8.19 16.52
C VAL A 255 -5.73 7.71 17.24
N GLY A 256 -5.65 6.40 17.48
CA GLY A 256 -4.48 5.78 18.10
C GLY A 256 -4.22 6.14 19.58
N PRO A 257 -3.12 5.63 20.14
CA PRO A 257 -2.65 5.92 21.49
C PRO A 257 -1.96 7.29 21.58
N GLY A 258 -1.76 7.79 22.80
CA GLY A 258 -1.09 9.08 23.03
C GLY A 258 0.43 9.03 22.85
N HIS A 259 1.00 7.83 22.92
CA HIS A 259 2.43 7.57 22.84
C HIS A 259 2.71 6.24 22.12
N LEU A 260 3.96 6.06 21.67
CA LEU A 260 4.40 4.83 21.01
C LEU A 260 4.15 3.61 21.92
N THR A 261 3.60 2.55 21.33
CA THR A 261 3.27 1.32 22.05
C THR A 261 4.53 0.50 22.40
N ASN A 262 4.37 -0.52 23.25
CA ASN A 262 5.46 -1.40 23.70
C ASN A 262 6.68 -0.65 24.24
N ASP A 263 6.42 0.26 25.19
CA ASP A 263 7.44 1.08 25.85
C ASP A 263 8.35 1.84 24.85
N GLY A 264 7.79 2.24 23.71
CA GLY A 264 8.48 3.00 22.67
C GLY A 264 9.61 2.24 21.99
N LYS A 265 9.58 0.91 21.96
CA LYS A 265 10.58 0.08 21.28
C LYS A 265 10.53 0.30 19.77
N ALA A 266 11.66 0.62 19.15
CA ALA A 266 11.76 0.67 17.69
C ALA A 266 11.79 -0.74 17.09
N SER A 267 11.06 -0.95 16.00
CA SER A 267 11.02 -2.22 15.27
C SER A 267 12.32 -2.50 14.55
N TYR A 268 12.92 -1.46 13.96
CA TYR A 268 14.23 -1.50 13.31
C TYR A 268 14.81 -0.10 13.19
N ILE A 269 16.07 -0.02 12.78
CA ILE A 269 16.78 1.22 12.45
C ILE A 269 17.19 1.21 10.98
N GLU A 270 17.12 2.36 10.32
CA GLU A 270 17.53 2.51 8.92
C GLU A 270 18.43 3.74 8.70
N ASN A 271 19.00 3.84 7.51
CA ASN A 271 19.78 4.97 7.00
C ASN A 271 21.11 5.23 7.71
N ALA A 272 21.90 4.19 7.91
CA ALA A 272 23.27 4.31 8.40
C ALA A 272 24.26 3.49 7.55
N TYR A 273 25.49 3.97 7.46
CA TYR A 273 26.57 3.28 6.73
C TYR A 273 26.90 1.91 7.34
N GLU A 274 26.78 1.81 8.67
CA GLU A 274 27.04 0.63 9.47
C GLU A 274 26.04 -0.50 9.18
N LEU A 275 24.88 -0.17 8.62
CA LEU A 275 23.82 -1.11 8.25
C LEU A 275 23.96 -1.65 6.83
N LEU A 276 24.99 -1.25 6.06
CA LEU A 276 25.25 -1.80 4.72
C LEU A 276 25.82 -3.22 4.83
N ASP A 277 24.95 -4.22 4.89
CA ASP A 277 25.34 -5.62 5.07
C ASP A 277 24.69 -6.62 4.10
N GLN A 278 23.61 -6.25 3.40
CA GLN A 278 22.96 -7.09 2.38
C GLN A 278 23.11 -6.54 0.95
N PRO A 279 23.19 -7.43 -0.07
CA PRO A 279 23.01 -7.03 -1.46
C PRO A 279 21.67 -6.31 -1.70
N GLY A 280 21.69 -5.25 -2.49
CA GLY A 280 20.56 -4.37 -2.73
C GLY A 280 20.45 -3.20 -1.76
N GLU A 281 21.30 -3.11 -0.73
CA GLU A 281 21.28 -1.99 0.22
C GLU A 281 22.12 -0.80 -0.23
N TRP A 282 21.62 0.40 0.06
CA TRP A 282 22.30 1.66 -0.21
C TRP A 282 22.23 2.67 0.95
N TYR A 283 23.16 3.63 0.93
CA TYR A 283 23.23 4.75 1.88
C TYR A 283 23.82 5.99 1.18
N LEU A 284 23.22 7.17 1.42
CA LEU A 284 23.78 8.45 1.00
C LEU A 284 24.47 9.12 2.19
N ASP A 285 25.80 9.19 2.14
CA ASP A 285 26.58 10.03 3.04
C ASP A 285 26.46 11.49 2.55
N ARG A 286 25.54 12.23 3.16
CA ARG A 286 25.21 13.61 2.77
C ARG A 286 26.39 14.55 3.00
N SER A 287 27.17 14.30 4.05
CA SER A 287 28.31 15.13 4.42
C SER A 287 29.48 14.93 3.45
N ALA A 288 29.77 13.67 3.10
CA ALA A 288 30.83 13.31 2.17
C ALA A 288 30.38 13.36 0.70
N ARG A 289 29.11 13.70 0.42
CA ARG A 289 28.54 13.75 -0.93
C ARG A 289 28.77 12.43 -1.69
N THR A 290 28.56 11.29 -1.04
CA THR A 290 28.89 9.97 -1.58
C THR A 290 27.71 9.01 -1.43
N VAL A 291 27.31 8.36 -2.52
CA VAL A 291 26.33 7.27 -2.51
C VAL A 291 27.09 5.95 -2.39
N TYR A 292 26.67 5.10 -1.46
CA TYR A 292 27.18 3.75 -1.28
C TYR A 292 26.10 2.74 -1.66
N TYR A 293 26.49 1.65 -2.32
CA TYR A 293 25.58 0.59 -2.73
C TYR A 293 26.26 -0.77 -2.73
N MET A 294 25.55 -1.80 -2.27
CA MET A 294 25.94 -3.20 -2.39
C MET A 294 25.17 -3.84 -3.54
N PRO A 295 25.78 -4.11 -4.72
CA PRO A 295 25.08 -4.66 -5.86
C PRO A 295 24.44 -6.01 -5.58
N ARG A 296 23.24 -6.22 -6.11
CA ARG A 296 22.62 -7.53 -6.17
C ARG A 296 23.38 -8.44 -7.13
N LYS A 297 23.13 -9.75 -6.99
CA LYS A 297 23.68 -10.74 -7.91
C LYS A 297 23.23 -10.42 -9.34
N GLY A 298 24.20 -10.19 -10.23
CA GLY A 298 23.97 -9.93 -11.65
C GLY A 298 24.03 -8.46 -12.06
N GLU A 299 24.01 -7.53 -11.11
CA GLU A 299 24.16 -6.10 -11.39
C GLU A 299 25.63 -5.75 -11.66
N ASP A 300 25.87 -5.04 -12.78
CA ASP A 300 27.18 -4.50 -13.16
C ASP A 300 27.12 -2.97 -13.15
N LEU A 301 27.62 -2.35 -12.09
CA LEU A 301 27.59 -0.90 -11.90
C LEU A 301 28.42 -0.10 -12.91
N HIS A 302 29.23 -0.73 -13.75
CA HIS A 302 29.87 -0.05 -14.87
C HIS A 302 28.90 0.22 -16.03
N ARG A 303 27.74 -0.46 -16.04
CA ARG A 303 26.74 -0.42 -17.11
C ARG A 303 25.32 -0.15 -16.63
N ALA A 304 25.05 -0.36 -15.35
CA ALA A 304 23.73 -0.18 -14.75
C ALA A 304 23.23 1.26 -14.86
N ASP A 305 21.93 1.41 -15.06
CA ASP A 305 21.25 2.70 -14.93
C ASP A 305 20.87 2.93 -13.46
N VAL A 306 21.58 3.83 -12.78
CA VAL A 306 21.33 4.12 -11.37
C VAL A 306 20.70 5.50 -11.22
N GLU A 307 19.45 5.55 -10.77
CA GLU A 307 18.67 6.77 -10.59
C GLU A 307 18.43 7.05 -9.10
N ALA A 308 18.85 8.23 -8.64
CA ALA A 308 18.48 8.75 -7.32
C ALA A 308 17.29 9.71 -7.49
N ALA A 309 16.20 9.48 -6.76
CA ALA A 309 15.05 10.38 -6.80
C ALA A 309 15.42 11.74 -6.19
N SER A 310 15.13 12.86 -6.89
CA SER A 310 15.59 14.18 -6.47
C SER A 310 14.49 15.24 -6.42
N ALA A 311 13.61 15.32 -7.43
CA ALA A 311 12.50 16.27 -7.42
C ALA A 311 11.36 15.78 -6.53
N GLU A 312 10.69 16.66 -5.79
CA GLU A 312 9.49 16.28 -4.99
C GLU A 312 8.19 16.36 -5.79
N LYS A 313 8.15 17.11 -6.89
CA LYS A 313 7.00 17.19 -7.81
C LYS A 313 7.44 17.11 -9.26
N LEU A 314 6.69 16.35 -10.06
CA LEU A 314 6.86 16.21 -11.50
C LEU A 314 5.90 17.13 -12.26
N VAL A 315 4.63 17.16 -11.85
CA VAL A 315 3.60 18.05 -12.37
C VAL A 315 2.85 18.69 -11.21
N ASP A 316 2.61 19.99 -11.30
CA ASP A 316 1.97 20.78 -10.25
C ASP A 316 0.92 21.71 -10.87
N GLY A 317 -0.32 21.22 -10.92
CA GLY A 317 -1.51 21.95 -11.35
C GLY A 317 -2.03 22.88 -10.26
N ARG A 318 -1.85 24.19 -10.46
CA ARG A 318 -2.15 25.26 -9.50
C ARG A 318 -3.36 26.07 -9.97
N GLY A 319 -4.54 25.52 -9.76
CA GLY A 319 -5.79 26.25 -9.90
C GLY A 319 -6.18 26.98 -8.61
N THR A 320 -7.12 27.92 -8.72
CA THR A 320 -7.90 28.44 -7.61
C THR A 320 -9.39 28.31 -7.91
N ALA A 321 -10.26 28.57 -6.94
CA ALA A 321 -11.71 28.56 -7.16
C ALA A 321 -12.14 29.54 -8.28
N GLU A 322 -11.47 30.69 -8.37
CA GLU A 322 -11.74 31.76 -9.34
C GLU A 322 -11.06 31.50 -10.70
N ALA A 323 -9.95 30.77 -10.70
CA ALA A 323 -9.12 30.50 -11.87
C ALA A 323 -8.66 29.04 -11.86
N PRO A 324 -9.55 28.08 -12.17
CA PRO A 324 -9.19 26.66 -12.19
C PRO A 324 -8.27 26.32 -13.37
N VAL A 325 -7.48 25.26 -13.22
CA VAL A 325 -6.83 24.60 -14.37
C VAL A 325 -7.86 23.67 -14.99
N HIS A 326 -8.12 23.73 -16.29
CA HIS A 326 -9.17 22.92 -16.88
C HIS A 326 -8.91 22.45 -18.31
N ASP A 327 -9.57 21.35 -18.70
CA ASP A 327 -9.48 20.76 -20.05
C ASP A 327 -8.04 20.37 -20.44
N VAL A 328 -7.34 19.70 -19.52
CA VAL A 328 -5.97 19.21 -19.72
C VAL A 328 -5.96 17.69 -19.64
N ALA A 329 -5.34 17.04 -20.62
CA ALA A 329 -5.19 15.58 -20.64
C ALA A 329 -3.71 15.17 -20.64
N PHE A 330 -3.39 14.08 -19.93
CA PHE A 330 -2.12 13.37 -19.96
C PHE A 330 -2.36 11.94 -20.43
N ARG A 331 -1.70 11.54 -21.51
CA ARG A 331 -1.97 10.26 -22.18
C ARG A 331 -0.70 9.51 -22.51
N GLY A 332 -0.59 8.23 -22.16
CA GLY A 332 0.56 7.39 -22.55
C GLY A 332 1.89 7.86 -21.93
N LEU A 333 1.85 8.39 -20.71
CA LEU A 333 3.00 8.97 -20.00
C LEU A 333 3.34 8.17 -18.75
N GLN A 334 4.63 8.02 -18.48
CA GLN A 334 5.14 7.51 -17.21
C GLN A 334 5.68 8.66 -16.35
N PHE A 335 5.32 8.69 -15.06
CA PHE A 335 5.80 9.63 -14.06
C PHE A 335 6.67 8.89 -13.05
N SER A 336 7.96 9.24 -12.96
CA SER A 336 8.90 8.47 -12.12
C SER A 336 10.01 9.27 -11.44
N TYR A 337 10.62 8.63 -10.45
CA TYR A 337 11.85 9.05 -9.77
C TYR A 337 11.72 10.38 -9.02
N ALA A 338 10.55 10.60 -8.41
CA ALA A 338 10.33 11.71 -7.48
C ALA A 338 10.47 11.25 -6.02
N THR A 339 10.95 12.12 -5.14
CA THR A 339 11.21 11.83 -3.71
C THR A 339 10.20 12.55 -2.82
N TRP A 340 10.24 12.26 -1.52
CA TRP A 340 9.67 13.12 -0.47
C TRP A 340 10.64 13.22 0.71
N LEU A 341 11.05 14.43 1.06
CA LEU A 341 12.11 14.65 2.04
C LEU A 341 11.59 15.08 3.41
N THR A 342 10.30 15.36 3.60
CA THR A 342 9.76 15.75 4.92
C THR A 342 10.13 14.73 6.01
N PRO A 343 10.02 13.40 5.80
CA PRO A 343 10.43 12.42 6.81
C PRO A 343 11.92 12.46 7.15
N SER A 344 12.78 12.91 6.23
CA SER A 344 14.22 13.12 6.48
C SER A 344 14.54 14.46 7.15
N ARG A 345 13.56 15.36 7.36
CA ARG A 345 13.74 16.66 8.02
C ARG A 345 13.47 16.57 9.52
N HIS A 346 13.26 17.70 10.19
CA HIS A 346 12.96 17.73 11.62
C HIS A 346 11.55 17.24 11.95
N GLU A 347 10.63 17.41 11.01
CA GLU A 347 9.24 16.98 11.14
C GLU A 347 9.12 15.47 11.35
N GLY A 348 9.96 14.69 10.66
CA GLY A 348 9.86 13.24 10.63
C GLY A 348 8.53 12.79 10.04
N PHE A 349 7.99 11.68 10.54
CA PHE A 349 6.70 11.16 10.10
C PHE A 349 5.97 10.56 11.31
N SER A 350 5.12 11.37 11.94
CA SER A 350 4.24 10.95 13.03
C SER A 350 2.84 10.70 12.48
N GLU A 351 2.61 9.47 12.01
CA GLU A 351 1.40 9.09 11.28
C GLU A 351 0.15 9.05 12.17
N ILE A 352 -0.98 9.47 11.59
CA ILE A 352 -2.33 9.32 12.13
C ILE A 352 -3.01 8.13 11.45
N GLN A 353 -3.16 8.18 10.12
CA GLN A 353 -3.77 7.15 9.28
C GLN A 353 -3.62 7.54 7.81
N ALA A 354 -3.50 6.57 6.89
CA ALA A 354 -3.49 6.79 5.43
C ALA A 354 -2.44 7.82 4.95
N GLY A 355 -1.27 7.87 5.59
CA GLY A 355 -0.21 8.82 5.26
C GLY A 355 -0.40 10.25 5.79
N TYR A 356 -1.48 10.55 6.51
CA TYR A 356 -1.63 11.82 7.25
C TYR A 356 -0.76 11.85 8.49
N THR A 357 -0.19 13.00 8.80
CA THR A 357 0.73 13.19 9.93
C THR A 357 0.32 14.35 10.84
N ILE A 358 0.72 14.26 12.12
CA ILE A 358 0.79 15.42 13.01
C ILE A 358 2.08 16.18 12.73
N THR A 359 1.98 17.51 12.61
CA THR A 359 3.13 18.36 12.29
C THR A 359 3.31 19.60 13.15
N GLY A 360 4.50 20.19 13.10
CA GLY A 360 4.83 21.44 13.77
C GLY A 360 5.27 21.26 15.22
N PRO A 361 5.86 22.31 15.82
CA PRO A 361 6.54 22.25 17.12
C PRO A 361 5.64 21.85 18.30
N THR A 362 4.34 22.13 18.18
CA THR A 362 3.31 21.81 19.18
C THR A 362 2.18 20.98 18.58
N GLY A 363 2.43 20.25 17.49
CA GLY A 363 1.40 19.48 16.77
C GLY A 363 0.66 18.52 17.69
N TRP A 364 1.39 17.77 18.52
CA TRP A 364 0.83 16.87 19.53
C TRP A 364 -0.19 17.51 20.48
N ALA A 365 -0.06 18.82 20.73
CA ALA A 365 -0.88 19.58 21.66
C ALA A 365 -2.00 20.37 20.97
N THR A 366 -1.91 20.60 19.66
CA THR A 366 -2.73 21.59 18.94
C THR A 366 -3.42 21.04 17.69
N GLN A 367 -2.96 19.92 17.11
CA GLN A 367 -3.63 19.30 15.97
C GLN A 367 -4.62 18.24 16.45
N GLY A 368 -5.90 18.57 16.28
CA GLY A 368 -7.04 17.74 16.64
C GLY A 368 -8.31 18.57 16.56
N LEU A 369 -9.43 17.98 16.96
CA LEU A 369 -10.73 18.65 17.01
C LEU A 369 -10.72 19.73 18.11
N CYS A 370 -11.12 20.95 17.77
CA CYS A 370 -11.04 22.12 18.67
C CYS A 370 -11.85 22.00 19.98
N GLY A 371 -12.84 21.09 20.03
CA GLY A 371 -13.60 20.80 21.25
C GLY A 371 -12.84 19.93 22.25
N PHE A 372 -11.77 19.24 21.82
CA PHE A 372 -11.01 18.29 22.63
C PHE A 372 -9.54 18.66 22.79
N VAL A 373 -9.01 19.46 21.86
CA VAL A 373 -7.62 19.92 21.84
C VAL A 373 -7.60 21.44 21.90
N GLU A 374 -6.89 22.01 22.88
CA GLU A 374 -6.68 23.46 22.97
C GLU A 374 -5.92 23.95 21.72
N GLY A 375 -6.52 24.89 20.98
CA GLY A 375 -5.96 25.35 19.70
C GLY A 375 -6.24 24.42 18.51
N GLY A 376 -7.03 23.35 18.70
CA GLY A 376 -7.50 22.46 17.65
C GLY A 376 -8.30 23.18 16.55
N THR A 377 -8.49 22.48 15.42
CA THR A 377 -9.28 22.98 14.29
C THR A 377 -10.62 22.24 14.24
N CYS A 378 -11.71 22.99 14.12
CA CYS A 378 -13.03 22.43 13.89
C CYS A 378 -13.50 22.71 12.45
N PRO A 379 -14.34 21.84 11.88
CA PRO A 379 -14.92 20.66 12.54
C PRO A 379 -14.11 19.36 12.29
N PHE A 380 -13.01 19.38 11.53
CA PHE A 380 -12.34 18.15 11.01
C PHE A 380 -10.90 17.90 11.48
N ALA A 381 -10.42 18.60 12.51
CA ALA A 381 -8.99 18.72 12.80
C ALA A 381 -8.22 19.30 11.60
N SER A 382 -6.89 19.39 11.70
CA SER A 382 -6.03 19.81 10.59
C SER A 382 -4.76 19.00 10.66
N TRP A 383 -4.82 17.79 10.08
CA TRP A 383 -3.65 16.93 9.91
C TRP A 383 -2.98 17.23 8.57
N THR A 384 -1.68 17.03 8.51
CA THR A 384 -0.91 17.32 7.30
C THR A 384 -0.93 16.12 6.38
N LYS A 385 -1.36 16.33 5.14
CA LYS A 385 -1.37 15.31 4.10
C LYS A 385 0.04 15.05 3.57
N MET A 386 0.31 13.81 3.17
CA MET A 386 1.40 13.50 2.24
C MET A 386 1.17 14.23 0.90
N PRO A 387 2.19 14.84 0.29
CA PRO A 387 2.02 15.48 -1.01
C PRO A 387 1.96 14.43 -2.14
N GLY A 388 1.19 14.73 -3.20
CA GLY A 388 1.31 14.01 -4.48
C GLY A 388 2.55 14.43 -5.26
N ASN A 389 3.30 13.46 -5.82
CA ASN A 389 4.38 13.75 -6.76
C ASN A 389 3.85 14.29 -8.10
N VAL A 390 2.62 13.92 -8.48
CA VAL A 390 1.80 14.58 -9.50
C VAL A 390 0.56 15.12 -8.79
N SER A 391 0.25 16.41 -8.92
CA SER A 391 -0.85 17.00 -8.14
C SER A 391 -1.64 18.06 -8.90
N PHE A 392 -2.95 18.10 -8.70
CA PHE A 392 -3.84 19.18 -9.14
C PHE A 392 -4.67 19.69 -7.97
N THR A 393 -4.72 21.01 -7.81
CA THR A 393 -5.67 21.70 -6.92
C THR A 393 -6.56 22.58 -7.78
N TYR A 394 -7.89 22.56 -7.55
CA TYR A 394 -8.88 23.21 -8.40
C TYR A 394 -8.71 22.86 -9.90
N GLY A 395 -8.44 21.58 -10.18
CA GLY A 395 -8.45 21.04 -11.54
C GLY A 395 -9.88 20.75 -12.00
N LYS A 396 -10.26 21.05 -13.24
CA LYS A 396 -11.58 20.71 -13.78
C LYS A 396 -11.48 20.02 -15.13
N ARG A 397 -12.11 18.87 -15.33
CA ARG A 397 -11.94 18.10 -16.58
C ARG A 397 -10.47 17.82 -16.89
N ILE A 398 -9.75 17.40 -15.86
CA ILE A 398 -8.41 16.85 -16.01
C ILE A 398 -8.56 15.38 -16.41
N GLU A 399 -7.71 14.90 -17.31
CA GLU A 399 -7.70 13.51 -17.74
C GLU A 399 -6.31 12.91 -17.56
N PHE A 400 -6.24 11.74 -16.96
CA PHE A 400 -5.10 10.83 -17.05
C PHE A 400 -5.59 9.53 -17.70
N SER A 401 -5.02 9.18 -18.84
CA SER A 401 -5.32 7.92 -19.51
C SER A 401 -4.07 7.18 -19.95
N ASP A 402 -4.12 5.84 -19.90
CA ASP A 402 -3.00 4.98 -20.31
C ASP A 402 -1.65 5.39 -19.70
N SER A 403 -1.66 5.84 -18.45
CA SER A 403 -0.49 6.42 -17.77
C SER A 403 0.10 5.46 -16.75
N VAL A 404 1.37 5.65 -16.40
CA VAL A 404 2.07 4.86 -15.38
C VAL A 404 2.62 5.79 -14.30
N PHE A 405 2.26 5.53 -13.05
CA PHE A 405 2.82 6.19 -11.87
C PHE A 405 3.69 5.18 -11.14
N SER A 406 5.00 5.35 -11.20
CA SER A 406 5.93 4.39 -10.60
C SER A 406 7.26 4.97 -10.17
N HIS A 407 7.92 4.31 -9.22
CA HIS A 407 9.20 4.77 -8.66
C HIS A 407 9.05 6.14 -7.96
N LEU A 408 8.00 6.28 -7.16
CA LEU A 408 7.60 7.54 -6.52
C LEU A 408 7.79 7.47 -5.01
N GLY A 409 8.29 8.55 -4.42
CA GLY A 409 8.69 8.65 -3.01
C GLY A 409 7.63 9.27 -2.10
N ALA A 410 6.48 9.69 -2.63
CA ALA A 410 5.35 10.26 -1.91
C ALA A 410 4.05 9.53 -2.30
N ALA A 411 2.91 10.26 -2.32
CA ALA A 411 1.72 9.79 -3.01
C ALA A 411 1.90 9.91 -4.53
N GLY A 412 1.29 9.00 -5.30
CA GLY A 412 1.43 8.97 -6.75
C GLY A 412 0.77 10.17 -7.44
N LEU A 413 -0.57 10.16 -7.42
CA LEU A 413 -1.42 11.20 -7.98
C LEU A 413 -2.30 11.82 -6.90
N GLU A 414 -2.29 13.14 -6.80
CA GLU A 414 -3.18 13.93 -5.96
C GLU A 414 -4.18 14.74 -6.81
N LEU A 415 -5.46 14.44 -6.65
CA LEU A 415 -6.59 15.22 -7.14
C LEU A 415 -7.19 15.98 -5.95
N GLY A 416 -6.50 17.04 -5.52
CA GLY A 416 -6.76 17.74 -4.27
C GLY A 416 -8.00 18.64 -4.28
N THR A 417 -8.08 19.52 -3.29
CA THR A 417 -9.19 20.46 -3.03
C THR A 417 -9.79 21.08 -4.29
N GLY A 418 -11.12 21.08 -4.38
CA GLY A 418 -11.90 21.71 -5.44
C GLY A 418 -11.71 21.10 -6.83
N THR A 419 -11.06 19.94 -6.95
CA THR A 419 -10.96 19.23 -8.23
C THR A 419 -12.33 18.70 -8.65
N ALA A 420 -12.69 18.88 -9.91
CA ALA A 420 -14.01 18.50 -10.41
C ALA A 420 -13.99 17.81 -11.78
N ASP A 421 -14.98 16.97 -12.04
CA ASP A 421 -15.26 16.37 -13.36
C ASP A 421 -14.02 15.72 -14.01
N THR A 422 -13.17 15.06 -13.21
CA THR A 422 -11.82 14.60 -13.61
C THR A 422 -11.80 13.09 -13.76
N ARG A 423 -11.07 12.57 -14.74
CA ARG A 423 -11.03 11.13 -15.03
C ARG A 423 -9.61 10.57 -14.99
N VAL A 424 -9.45 9.42 -14.33
CA VAL A 424 -8.23 8.60 -14.31
C VAL A 424 -8.60 7.20 -14.80
N SER A 425 -8.06 6.78 -15.95
CA SER A 425 -8.41 5.49 -16.53
C SER A 425 -7.32 4.75 -17.26
N GLY A 426 -7.40 3.42 -17.32
CA GLY A 426 -6.42 2.59 -18.04
C GLY A 426 -4.98 2.73 -17.51
N SER A 427 -4.81 3.17 -16.27
CA SER A 427 -3.50 3.55 -15.73
C SER A 427 -2.98 2.54 -14.70
N ILE A 428 -1.66 2.54 -14.50
CA ILE A 428 -0.98 1.66 -13.55
C ILE A 428 -0.34 2.50 -12.44
N PHE A 429 -0.52 2.06 -11.19
CA PHE A 429 0.13 2.62 -10.01
C PHE A 429 0.91 1.52 -9.31
N THR A 430 2.23 1.63 -9.25
CA THR A 430 3.08 0.62 -8.60
C THR A 430 4.40 1.20 -8.14
N ASP A 431 5.05 0.58 -7.16
CA ASP A 431 6.32 1.06 -6.62
C ASP A 431 6.25 2.52 -6.13
N ILE A 432 5.23 2.81 -5.33
CA ILE A 432 4.95 4.13 -4.73
C ILE A 432 5.15 4.01 -3.22
N SER A 433 5.93 4.93 -2.63
CA SER A 433 6.25 4.90 -1.19
C SER A 433 5.02 5.10 -0.29
N GLY A 434 4.04 5.90 -0.71
CA GLY A 434 2.80 6.17 0.03
C GLY A 434 1.53 5.82 -0.75
N ASN A 435 0.52 6.70 -0.69
CA ASN A 435 -0.78 6.46 -1.31
C ASN A 435 -0.65 6.35 -2.84
N GLY A 436 -1.38 5.43 -3.47
CA GLY A 436 -1.39 5.33 -4.94
C GLY A 436 -2.03 6.57 -5.57
N LEU A 437 -3.29 6.83 -5.21
CA LEU A 437 -4.08 7.96 -5.68
C LEU A 437 -4.86 8.58 -4.51
N GLU A 438 -4.84 9.91 -4.42
CA GLU A 438 -5.59 10.68 -3.41
C GLU A 438 -6.61 11.58 -4.08
N ILE A 439 -7.86 11.57 -3.60
CA ILE A 439 -8.95 12.43 -4.05
C ILE A 439 -9.43 13.29 -2.88
N GLY A 440 -9.44 14.61 -3.09
CA GLY A 440 -9.76 15.58 -2.07
C GLY A 440 -8.71 15.64 -0.95
N GLY A 441 -9.18 15.97 0.25
CA GLY A 441 -8.40 16.02 1.46
C GLY A 441 -9.29 15.73 2.66
N VAL A 442 -8.72 15.76 3.86
CA VAL A 442 -9.44 15.55 5.13
C VAL A 442 -9.56 16.85 5.92
N ASP A 443 -9.31 17.98 5.27
CA ASP A 443 -9.53 19.32 5.78
C ASP A 443 -10.72 19.99 5.06
N GLY A 444 -11.49 20.78 5.81
CA GLY A 444 -12.76 21.38 5.38
C GLY A 444 -12.61 22.55 4.40
N ARG A 445 -12.06 22.29 3.22
CA ARG A 445 -11.95 23.24 2.10
C ARG A 445 -12.48 22.52 0.86
N THR A 446 -13.47 23.11 0.20
CA THR A 446 -14.14 22.70 -1.06
C THR A 446 -13.90 21.24 -1.51
N PRO A 447 -14.90 20.34 -1.43
CA PRO A 447 -14.71 18.93 -1.76
C PRO A 447 -14.28 18.76 -3.22
N ALA A 448 -13.51 17.70 -3.48
CA ALA A 448 -13.39 17.21 -4.85
C ALA A 448 -14.70 16.53 -5.26
N SER A 449 -15.12 16.69 -6.52
CA SER A 449 -16.46 16.28 -6.96
C SER A 449 -16.48 15.68 -8.36
N GLY A 450 -17.22 14.60 -8.58
CA GLY A 450 -17.36 14.03 -9.93
C GLY A 450 -16.04 13.50 -10.50
N VAL A 451 -15.19 12.94 -9.63
CA VAL A 451 -13.95 12.27 -10.04
C VAL A 451 -14.26 10.82 -10.37
N GLU A 452 -13.81 10.38 -11.54
CA GLU A 452 -13.94 9.00 -12.02
C GLU A 452 -12.57 8.30 -12.04
N VAL A 453 -12.39 7.29 -11.20
CA VAL A 453 -11.21 6.41 -11.20
C VAL A 453 -11.64 5.05 -11.69
N THR A 454 -11.39 4.76 -12.96
CA THR A 454 -11.92 3.55 -13.62
C THR A 454 -10.90 2.76 -14.40
N ASN A 455 -10.99 1.43 -14.39
CA ASN A 455 -10.14 0.58 -15.24
C ASN A 455 -8.64 0.77 -14.99
N ASN A 456 -8.23 0.88 -13.73
CA ASN A 456 -6.82 1.02 -13.34
C ASN A 456 -6.32 -0.24 -12.62
N HIS A 457 -5.00 -0.41 -12.58
CA HIS A 457 -4.33 -1.44 -11.79
C HIS A 457 -3.42 -0.79 -10.75
N LEU A 458 -3.66 -1.06 -9.47
CA LEU A 458 -2.87 -0.54 -8.36
C LEU A 458 -2.27 -1.72 -7.58
N TYR A 459 -0.94 -1.84 -7.58
CA TYR A 459 -0.27 -2.99 -6.95
C TYR A 459 1.15 -2.71 -6.44
N GLY A 460 1.62 -3.49 -5.48
CA GLY A 460 2.98 -3.37 -4.95
C GLY A 460 3.24 -2.03 -4.26
N LEU A 461 2.26 -1.55 -3.49
CA LEU A 461 2.28 -0.29 -2.74
C LEU A 461 1.47 -0.41 -1.44
N PRO A 462 1.67 0.47 -0.46
CA PRO A 462 2.79 1.41 -0.30
C PRO A 462 4.13 0.72 -0.04
N ARG A 463 5.25 1.35 -0.41
CA ARG A 463 6.62 0.79 -0.29
C ARG A 463 7.43 1.25 0.92
N GLU A 464 7.04 2.35 1.56
CA GLU A 464 7.78 2.88 2.72
C GLU A 464 6.84 3.37 3.84
N TYR A 465 5.76 4.08 3.50
CA TYR A 465 4.79 4.58 4.46
C TYR A 465 3.63 3.59 4.53
N HIS A 466 3.84 2.47 5.21
CA HIS A 466 2.98 1.30 5.08
C HIS A 466 1.53 1.48 5.59
N GLY A 467 1.25 2.57 6.31
CA GLY A 467 -0.10 2.97 6.72
C GLY A 467 -0.91 3.68 5.63
N ALA A 468 -0.30 3.98 4.48
CA ALA A 468 -0.96 4.47 3.28
C ALA A 468 -1.79 3.39 2.55
N VAL A 469 -2.63 3.80 1.61
CA VAL A 469 -3.64 2.95 0.93
C VAL A 469 -3.52 3.03 -0.60
N GLY A 470 -4.21 2.12 -1.30
CA GLY A 470 -4.29 2.17 -2.76
C GLY A 470 -4.93 3.46 -3.27
N ILE A 471 -6.19 3.67 -2.88
CA ILE A 471 -6.96 4.88 -3.18
C ILE A 471 -7.46 5.48 -1.88
N LEU A 472 -7.13 6.75 -1.64
CA LEU A 472 -7.68 7.56 -0.56
C LEU A 472 -8.71 8.53 -1.14
N ASN A 473 -9.98 8.31 -0.84
CA ASN A 473 -11.09 9.21 -1.16
C ASN A 473 -11.50 9.96 0.11
N GLY A 474 -10.96 11.17 0.31
CA GLY A 474 -11.21 11.98 1.51
C GLY A 474 -12.62 12.58 1.54
N TYR A 475 -12.74 13.83 2.00
CA TYR A 475 -13.99 14.59 1.92
C TYR A 475 -14.31 14.96 0.47
N THR A 476 -15.25 14.22 -0.12
CA THR A 476 -15.53 14.23 -1.56
C THR A 476 -16.97 13.89 -1.86
N GLN A 477 -17.46 14.24 -3.06
CA GLN A 477 -18.86 13.99 -3.43
C GLN A 477 -19.01 13.54 -4.89
N HIS A 478 -20.03 12.75 -5.20
CA HIS A 478 -20.32 12.29 -6.57
C HIS A 478 -19.15 11.57 -7.27
N ASN A 479 -18.19 11.01 -6.53
CA ASN A 479 -17.06 10.30 -7.13
C ASN A 479 -17.45 8.87 -7.49
N THR A 480 -16.82 8.32 -8.54
CA THR A 480 -16.96 6.92 -8.95
C THR A 480 -15.58 6.26 -8.96
N ILE A 481 -15.42 5.19 -8.18
CA ILE A 481 -14.24 4.32 -8.19
C ILE A 481 -14.70 2.94 -8.64
N ALA A 482 -14.50 2.61 -9.91
CA ALA A 482 -15.09 1.39 -10.48
C ALA A 482 -14.21 0.62 -11.46
N HIS A 483 -14.41 -0.69 -11.58
CA HIS A 483 -13.67 -1.53 -12.52
C HIS A 483 -12.15 -1.45 -12.36
N ASN A 484 -11.64 -1.23 -11.14
CA ASN A 484 -10.20 -1.25 -10.88
C ASN A 484 -9.79 -2.62 -10.34
N GLN A 485 -8.56 -3.03 -10.62
CA GLN A 485 -7.90 -4.12 -9.89
C GLN A 485 -6.95 -3.50 -8.85
N LEU A 486 -7.11 -3.89 -7.59
CA LEU A 486 -6.22 -3.50 -6.50
C LEU A 486 -5.71 -4.76 -5.79
N ASP A 487 -4.42 -5.03 -5.93
CA ASP A 487 -3.83 -6.25 -5.41
C ASP A 487 -2.39 -6.08 -4.92
N HIS A 488 -1.89 -7.03 -4.13
CA HIS A 488 -0.55 -6.95 -3.54
C HIS A 488 -0.33 -5.64 -2.77
N LEU A 489 -1.25 -5.34 -1.84
CA LEU A 489 -1.24 -4.09 -1.08
C LEU A 489 -0.80 -4.27 0.37
N GLY A 490 0.02 -3.33 0.84
CA GLY A 490 0.51 -3.33 2.22
C GLY A 490 -0.59 -3.14 3.28
N TYR A 491 -1.63 -2.38 2.96
CA TYR A 491 -2.74 -2.07 3.87
C TYR A 491 -4.10 -2.12 3.16
N SER A 492 -5.00 -1.16 3.41
CA SER A 492 -6.34 -1.12 2.81
C SER A 492 -6.27 -0.75 1.33
N ALA A 493 -7.18 -1.31 0.52
CA ALA A 493 -7.18 -1.03 -0.92
C ALA A 493 -7.82 0.32 -1.22
N ILE A 494 -9.01 0.57 -0.68
CA ILE A 494 -9.74 1.84 -0.81
C ILE A 494 -10.12 2.32 0.59
N SER A 495 -9.75 3.56 0.93
CA SER A 495 -10.24 4.27 2.12
C SER A 495 -11.13 5.42 1.69
N MET A 496 -12.34 5.50 2.24
CA MET A 496 -13.33 6.54 1.94
C MET A 496 -13.83 7.24 3.20
N GLY A 497 -14.05 8.55 3.12
CA GLY A 497 -14.58 9.34 4.24
C GLY A 497 -13.56 9.57 5.37
N TRP A 498 -13.97 10.41 6.34
CA TRP A 498 -13.11 10.85 7.45
C TRP A 498 -13.90 11.46 8.62
N GLY A 499 -13.32 11.50 9.82
CA GLY A 499 -13.85 12.32 10.93
C GLY A 499 -14.97 11.70 11.77
N GLY A 500 -15.13 10.38 11.70
CA GLY A 500 -16.15 9.66 12.47
C GLY A 500 -15.77 9.28 13.91
N TRP A 501 -14.53 9.55 14.32
CA TRP A 501 -14.03 9.19 15.66
C TRP A 501 -14.71 9.83 16.89
N PRO A 502 -15.38 11.01 16.83
CA PRO A 502 -16.21 11.53 17.93
C PRO A 502 -17.20 10.51 18.52
N ASP A 503 -17.64 9.54 17.71
CA ASP A 503 -18.47 8.42 18.15
C ASP A 503 -17.88 7.70 19.37
N LYS A 504 -16.55 7.52 19.44
CA LYS A 504 -15.82 6.81 20.52
C LYS A 504 -16.01 7.39 21.94
N ILE A 505 -16.54 8.59 22.06
CA ILE A 505 -16.88 9.24 23.34
C ILE A 505 -18.37 9.58 23.45
N GLY A 506 -19.21 8.94 22.64
CA GLY A 506 -20.65 9.15 22.60
C GLY A 506 -21.08 10.50 22.02
N SER A 507 -20.28 11.09 21.13
CA SER A 507 -20.64 12.29 20.38
C SER A 507 -20.99 11.94 18.93
N PRO A 508 -21.89 12.69 18.26
CA PRO A 508 -22.19 12.44 16.85
C PRO A 508 -20.95 12.55 15.98
N ALA A 509 -20.91 11.74 14.91
CA ALA A 509 -19.99 11.98 13.81
C ALA A 509 -20.16 13.41 13.27
N THR A 510 -19.05 14.00 12.84
CA THR A 510 -19.06 15.39 12.39
C THR A 510 -19.67 15.51 10.99
N PRO A 511 -20.71 16.36 10.79
CA PRO A 511 -21.25 16.62 9.47
C PRO A 511 -20.17 17.14 8.52
N ASN A 512 -20.10 16.57 7.33
CA ASN A 512 -19.06 16.86 6.35
C ASN A 512 -19.67 16.85 4.93
N PRO A 513 -18.94 17.32 3.90
CA PRO A 513 -19.51 17.47 2.57
C PRO A 513 -19.58 16.16 1.77
N SER A 514 -19.27 15.00 2.37
CA SER A 514 -19.24 13.74 1.63
C SER A 514 -20.64 13.19 1.41
N HIS A 515 -20.96 12.89 0.15
CA HIS A 515 -22.21 12.27 -0.27
C HIS A 515 -22.10 11.74 -1.71
N ASP A 516 -22.96 10.80 -2.07
CA ASP A 516 -23.12 10.26 -3.43
C ASP A 516 -21.83 9.68 -4.04
N ASN A 517 -20.85 9.25 -3.25
CA ASN A 517 -19.71 8.51 -3.79
C ASN A 517 -20.08 7.03 -3.99
N ALA A 518 -19.56 6.44 -5.06
CA ALA A 518 -19.78 5.05 -5.42
C ALA A 518 -18.45 4.32 -5.62
N VAL A 519 -18.31 3.17 -4.94
CA VAL A 519 -17.22 2.21 -5.12
C VAL A 519 -17.83 0.92 -5.67
N SER A 520 -17.67 0.67 -6.96
CA SER A 520 -18.38 -0.43 -7.62
C SER A 520 -17.52 -1.33 -8.51
N ASP A 521 -17.85 -2.62 -8.56
CA ASP A 521 -17.27 -3.54 -9.55
C ASP A 521 -15.73 -3.55 -9.55
N ASN A 522 -15.09 -3.33 -8.41
CA ASN A 522 -13.65 -3.46 -8.26
C ASN A 522 -13.28 -4.90 -7.89
N LEU A 523 -12.14 -5.36 -8.39
CA LEU A 523 -11.51 -6.62 -7.97
C LEU A 523 -10.39 -6.31 -6.98
N ILE A 524 -10.56 -6.75 -5.73
CA ILE A 524 -9.62 -6.47 -4.64
C ILE A 524 -9.15 -7.79 -4.04
N PHE A 525 -7.85 -8.06 -4.06
CA PHE A 525 -7.31 -9.27 -3.44
C PHE A 525 -5.89 -9.13 -2.94
N ASP A 526 -5.44 -10.04 -2.07
CA ASP A 526 -4.06 -10.05 -1.56
C ASP A 526 -3.68 -8.67 -0.95
N TYR A 527 -4.57 -8.15 -0.10
CA TYR A 527 -4.47 -6.85 0.57
C TYR A 527 -4.20 -7.01 2.07
N MET A 528 -3.82 -5.90 2.73
CA MET A 528 -3.40 -5.90 4.13
C MET A 528 -2.23 -6.86 4.42
N GLN A 529 -1.28 -6.96 3.49
CA GLN A 529 -0.13 -7.87 3.65
C GLN A 529 0.91 -7.37 4.67
N MET A 530 0.86 -6.10 5.06
CA MET A 530 1.77 -5.50 6.05
C MET A 530 1.05 -5.14 7.36
N PHE A 531 -0.11 -4.46 7.28
CA PHE A 531 -0.83 -3.91 8.44
C PHE A 531 -2.26 -4.41 8.60
N ASP A 532 -2.78 -4.19 9.81
CA ASP A 532 -4.06 -4.68 10.30
C ASP A 532 -5.01 -3.51 10.62
N ASP A 533 -6.25 -3.81 11.02
CA ASP A 533 -7.29 -2.84 11.38
C ASP A 533 -7.79 -1.98 10.21
N GLY A 534 -7.86 -2.60 9.03
CA GLY A 534 -8.34 -2.00 7.80
C GLY A 534 -9.30 -2.91 7.04
N GLY A 535 -9.49 -2.65 5.75
CA GLY A 535 -10.27 -3.51 4.89
C GLY A 535 -9.97 -3.38 3.41
N GLY A 536 -10.61 -4.22 2.60
CA GLY A 536 -10.54 -4.07 1.14
C GLY A 536 -11.12 -2.71 0.78
N ILE A 537 -12.32 -2.43 1.30
CA ILE A 537 -12.90 -1.10 1.34
C ILE A 537 -13.10 -0.69 2.80
N TYR A 538 -12.44 0.37 3.23
CA TYR A 538 -12.58 1.00 4.52
C TYR A 538 -13.37 2.30 4.35
N THR A 539 -14.39 2.53 5.19
CA THR A 539 -15.17 3.77 5.20
C THR A 539 -15.40 4.26 6.63
N GLN A 540 -15.46 5.58 6.83
CA GLN A 540 -15.67 6.19 8.15
C GLN A 540 -16.36 7.56 8.06
N GLY A 541 -16.96 7.98 9.18
CA GLY A 541 -17.64 9.28 9.28
C GLY A 541 -18.98 9.35 8.54
N MET A 542 -19.60 10.53 8.55
CA MET A 542 -20.89 10.72 7.90
C MET A 542 -20.71 10.74 6.38
N THR A 543 -21.43 9.89 5.66
CA THR A 543 -21.25 9.70 4.21
C THR A 543 -22.43 10.23 3.37
N GLY A 544 -23.31 11.02 3.99
CA GLY A 544 -24.47 11.66 3.37
C GLY A 544 -25.44 12.24 4.40
N THR A 545 -26.66 12.58 4.00
CA THR A 545 -27.74 12.99 4.93
C THR A 545 -28.80 11.91 5.14
N SER A 546 -28.81 10.88 4.31
CA SER A 546 -29.73 9.75 4.32
C SER A 546 -29.13 8.58 3.52
N LEU A 547 -29.73 7.39 3.60
CA LEU A 547 -29.34 6.28 2.71
C LEU A 547 -29.56 6.58 1.20
N ALA A 548 -30.30 7.62 0.82
CA ALA A 548 -30.55 7.94 -0.59
C ALA A 548 -29.35 8.61 -1.26
N ASP A 549 -28.70 9.53 -0.54
CA ASP A 549 -27.52 10.30 -0.94
C ASP A 549 -26.24 9.82 -0.25
N GLY A 550 -26.33 8.79 0.59
CA GLY A 550 -25.19 8.17 1.24
C GLY A 550 -24.33 7.33 0.30
N GLU A 551 -23.10 7.05 0.72
CA GLU A 551 -22.12 6.29 -0.06
C GLU A 551 -22.55 4.84 -0.38
N LYS A 552 -22.08 4.35 -1.53
CA LYS A 552 -22.46 3.06 -2.11
C LYS A 552 -21.24 2.18 -2.36
N VAL A 553 -21.22 1.00 -1.77
CA VAL A 553 -20.25 -0.07 -2.05
C VAL A 553 -20.98 -1.23 -2.71
N THR A 554 -20.83 -1.39 -4.02
CA THR A 554 -21.70 -2.29 -4.82
C THR A 554 -20.97 -3.19 -5.81
N GLY A 555 -21.35 -4.46 -5.92
CA GLY A 555 -20.83 -5.36 -6.97
C GLY A 555 -19.33 -5.69 -6.91
N ASN A 556 -18.62 -5.30 -5.85
CA ASN A 556 -17.19 -5.55 -5.72
C ASN A 556 -16.91 -7.03 -5.39
N VAL A 557 -15.76 -7.53 -5.84
CA VAL A 557 -15.22 -8.84 -5.45
C VAL A 557 -13.99 -8.61 -4.58
N ILE A 558 -14.08 -9.00 -3.31
CA ILE A 558 -13.04 -8.74 -2.29
C ILE A 558 -12.62 -10.05 -1.64
N HIS A 559 -11.35 -10.44 -1.79
CA HIS A 559 -10.86 -11.69 -1.20
C HIS A 559 -9.40 -11.72 -0.78
N ASP A 560 -9.01 -12.81 -0.13
CA ASP A 560 -7.62 -13.09 0.28
C ASP A 560 -7.00 -11.96 1.12
N GLN A 561 -7.72 -11.55 2.16
CA GLN A 561 -7.20 -10.63 3.14
C GLN A 561 -6.10 -11.30 3.97
N TRP A 562 -4.95 -10.66 4.13
CA TRP A 562 -3.89 -11.19 4.98
C TRP A 562 -4.01 -10.74 6.44
N GLY A 563 -3.92 -9.44 6.70
CA GLY A 563 -4.05 -8.84 8.02
C GLY A 563 -5.45 -8.98 8.62
N LEU A 564 -5.62 -8.77 9.92
CA LEU A 564 -6.90 -8.81 10.60
C LEU A 564 -7.71 -7.54 10.33
N GLY A 565 -8.96 -7.69 9.90
CA GLY A 565 -9.82 -6.58 9.48
C GLY A 565 -11.08 -7.09 8.79
N LYS A 566 -11.65 -6.33 7.86
CA LYS A 566 -12.90 -6.72 7.18
C LYS A 566 -12.81 -6.57 5.67
N SER A 567 -13.62 -7.32 4.91
CA SER A 567 -13.72 -7.05 3.46
C SER A 567 -14.24 -5.63 3.20
N VAL A 568 -15.37 -5.30 3.83
CA VAL A 568 -15.90 -3.93 3.90
C VAL A 568 -15.94 -3.49 5.36
N TYR A 569 -15.04 -2.59 5.74
CA TYR A 569 -14.94 -2.06 7.09
C TYR A 569 -15.60 -0.68 7.17
N THR A 570 -16.85 -0.66 7.66
CA THR A 570 -17.48 0.57 8.18
C THR A 570 -16.93 0.85 9.59
N ASP A 571 -16.02 1.81 9.70
CA ASP A 571 -15.38 2.24 10.94
C ASP A 571 -16.14 3.40 11.60
N ASN A 572 -15.65 3.86 12.75
CA ASN A 572 -16.39 4.77 13.64
C ASN A 572 -17.11 5.91 12.91
N GLY A 573 -18.36 6.14 13.31
CA GLY A 573 -19.21 7.20 12.77
C GLY A 573 -19.68 7.00 11.33
N CYS A 574 -19.30 5.90 10.66
CA CYS A 574 -19.76 5.54 9.31
C CYS A 574 -21.29 5.52 9.26
N THR A 575 -21.91 6.52 8.64
CA THR A 575 -23.37 6.68 8.64
C THR A 575 -23.89 7.01 7.25
N TYR A 576 -24.96 6.32 6.87
CA TYR A 576 -25.66 6.33 5.58
C TYR A 576 -25.02 5.48 4.45
N GLU A 577 -24.23 4.49 4.82
CA GLU A 577 -23.59 3.57 3.87
C GLU A 577 -24.54 2.50 3.33
N THR A 578 -24.40 2.13 2.05
CA THR A 578 -25.05 0.95 1.46
C THR A 578 -24.02 -0.02 0.89
N VAL A 579 -23.93 -1.20 1.49
CA VAL A 579 -23.10 -2.32 1.04
C VAL A 579 -23.99 -3.36 0.37
N GLU A 580 -24.02 -3.37 -0.96
CA GLU A 580 -24.99 -4.18 -1.72
C GLU A 580 -24.38 -5.05 -2.82
N GLY A 581 -24.76 -6.33 -2.88
CA GLY A 581 -24.43 -7.19 -4.01
C GLY A 581 -22.95 -7.52 -4.20
N ASN A 582 -22.11 -7.34 -3.16
CA ASN A 582 -20.68 -7.65 -3.21
C ASN A 582 -20.42 -9.15 -2.97
N VAL A 583 -19.25 -9.63 -3.39
CA VAL A 583 -18.74 -10.99 -3.16
C VAL A 583 -17.54 -10.93 -2.21
N LEU A 584 -17.70 -11.44 -1.00
CA LEU A 584 -16.77 -11.21 0.11
C LEU A 584 -16.32 -12.54 0.75
N TYR A 585 -15.08 -12.97 0.53
CA TYR A 585 -14.57 -14.25 1.05
C TYR A 585 -13.09 -14.18 1.44
N GLY A 586 -12.62 -15.07 2.31
CA GLY A 586 -11.23 -15.05 2.76
C GLY A 586 -10.88 -13.83 3.59
N ALA A 587 -11.84 -13.31 4.37
CA ALA A 587 -11.63 -12.23 5.31
C ALA A 587 -11.18 -12.77 6.68
N SER A 588 -10.19 -12.13 7.29
CA SER A 588 -9.58 -12.61 8.53
C SER A 588 -10.40 -12.36 9.81
N TYR A 589 -11.46 -11.53 9.76
CA TYR A 589 -12.29 -11.25 10.95
C TYR A 589 -13.79 -11.08 10.70
N ALA A 590 -14.22 -10.28 9.72
CA ALA A 590 -15.63 -10.16 9.30
C ALA A 590 -15.73 -9.82 7.82
N ASN A 591 -16.85 -10.12 7.17
CA ASN A 591 -17.03 -9.66 5.78
C ASN A 591 -17.50 -8.21 5.75
N VAL A 592 -18.51 -7.84 6.56
CA VAL A 592 -19.06 -6.48 6.55
C VAL A 592 -19.35 -5.97 7.95
N ALA A 593 -19.14 -4.66 8.10
CA ALA A 593 -19.61 -3.78 9.16
C ALA A 593 -18.98 -3.92 10.55
N SER A 594 -18.79 -2.77 11.19
CA SER A 594 -18.66 -2.66 12.64
C SER A 594 -19.95 -2.09 13.20
N ARG A 595 -20.44 -2.70 14.26
CA ARG A 595 -21.49 -2.11 15.07
C ARG A 595 -20.84 -1.12 16.02
N HIS A 596 -21.01 0.18 15.80
CA HIS A 596 -20.70 1.16 16.82
C HIS A 596 -21.92 1.36 17.71
N THR A 597 -21.71 1.38 19.02
CA THR A 597 -22.77 1.63 20.01
C THR A 597 -22.45 2.82 20.90
N ASP A 598 -21.36 3.52 20.58
CA ASP A 598 -20.80 4.55 21.43
C ASP A 598 -21.68 5.82 21.34
N TYR A 599 -22.14 6.19 20.13
CA TYR A 599 -23.16 7.22 19.89
C TYR A 599 -24.52 6.64 19.39
N ARG A 600 -25.61 7.40 19.60
CA ARG A 600 -26.92 7.17 18.98
C ARG A 600 -27.57 8.49 18.56
N ASP A 601 -28.21 8.48 17.40
CA ASP A 601 -28.99 9.62 16.91
C ASP A 601 -30.25 9.88 17.77
N THR A 602 -31.00 10.94 17.44
CA THR A 602 -32.25 11.30 18.13
C THR A 602 -33.37 10.26 17.97
N LEU A 603 -33.25 9.35 17.00
CA LEU A 603 -34.17 8.23 16.77
C LEU A 603 -33.71 6.96 17.50
N GLY A 604 -32.54 6.97 18.14
CA GLY A 604 -31.95 5.85 18.85
C GLY A 604 -31.25 4.83 17.93
N ASN A 605 -30.99 5.20 16.67
CA ASN A 605 -30.24 4.37 15.73
C ASN A 605 -28.74 4.35 16.09
N ASN A 606 -28.10 3.21 15.82
CA ASN A 606 -26.67 3.08 15.63
C ASN A 606 -26.41 3.35 14.15
N ASP A 607 -25.63 4.39 13.82
CA ASP A 607 -24.95 4.58 12.52
C ASP A 607 -25.66 3.91 11.30
N PRO A 608 -26.76 4.49 10.79
CA PRO A 608 -27.55 3.93 9.70
C PRO A 608 -26.70 3.32 8.57
N THR A 609 -26.83 2.01 8.33
CA THR A 609 -26.06 1.27 7.32
C THR A 609 -26.92 0.15 6.76
N LEU A 610 -26.98 0.01 5.44
CA LEU A 610 -27.72 -1.05 4.77
C LEU A 610 -26.75 -2.09 4.18
N VAL A 611 -26.79 -3.32 4.68
CA VAL A 611 -26.02 -4.46 4.17
C VAL A 611 -26.97 -5.44 3.51
N LYS A 612 -26.98 -5.46 2.17
CA LYS A 612 -28.05 -6.12 1.41
C LYS A 612 -27.55 -6.98 0.26
N ASP A 613 -28.17 -8.15 0.08
CA ASP A 613 -27.98 -9.00 -1.11
C ASP A 613 -26.52 -9.41 -1.43
N ASN A 614 -25.59 -9.30 -0.48
CA ASN A 614 -24.21 -9.71 -0.65
C ASN A 614 -24.07 -11.23 -0.62
N TRP A 615 -23.04 -11.72 -1.29
CA TRP A 615 -22.52 -13.08 -1.15
C TRP A 615 -21.34 -13.01 -0.19
N TRP A 616 -21.39 -13.79 0.89
CA TRP A 616 -20.40 -13.69 1.96
C TRP A 616 -20.23 -15.00 2.73
N GLU A 617 -19.23 -15.05 3.57
CA GLU A 617 -18.95 -16.18 4.45
C GLU A 617 -19.49 -15.99 5.87
N GLU A 618 -19.83 -14.76 6.26
CA GLU A 618 -20.21 -14.39 7.63
C GLU A 618 -21.58 -14.96 8.07
N GLY A 619 -22.55 -15.00 7.15
CA GLY A 619 -23.86 -15.61 7.38
C GLY A 619 -24.74 -14.95 8.44
N THR A 620 -24.48 -13.69 8.80
CA THR A 620 -25.32 -12.95 9.75
C THR A 620 -26.79 -12.97 9.30
N SER A 621 -27.71 -13.27 10.22
CA SER A 621 -29.14 -13.32 9.93
C SER A 621 -29.68 -11.94 9.57
N ASP A 622 -30.69 -11.92 8.70
CA ASP A 622 -31.44 -10.71 8.41
C ASP A 622 -32.03 -10.11 9.69
N GLY A 623 -32.02 -8.78 9.77
CA GLY A 623 -32.50 -8.04 10.92
C GLY A 623 -32.20 -6.55 10.84
N ASP A 624 -32.85 -5.82 11.73
CA ASP A 624 -32.58 -4.41 11.99
C ASP A 624 -32.04 -4.29 13.41
N ASN A 625 -30.78 -3.85 13.51
CA ASN A 625 -30.15 -3.53 14.78
C ASN A 625 -30.00 -2.02 14.93
N LYS A 626 -31.14 -1.35 15.00
CA LYS A 626 -31.26 0.11 15.20
C LYS A 626 -30.59 0.86 14.05
N GLY A 627 -30.97 0.61 12.81
CA GLY A 627 -30.43 1.32 11.65
C GLY A 627 -29.27 0.63 10.93
N LEU A 628 -28.57 -0.30 11.57
CA LEU A 628 -27.78 -1.31 10.87
C LEU A 628 -28.72 -2.43 10.38
N VAL A 629 -29.12 -2.35 9.12
CA VAL A 629 -30.06 -3.29 8.49
C VAL A 629 -29.29 -4.30 7.67
N THR A 630 -29.45 -5.58 7.99
CA THR A 630 -28.93 -6.72 7.21
C THR A 630 -30.11 -7.42 6.56
N THR A 631 -30.09 -7.63 5.24
CA THR A 631 -31.20 -8.31 4.53
C THR A 631 -30.79 -9.01 3.25
N GLY A 632 -31.29 -10.22 2.98
CA GLY A 632 -31.12 -10.89 1.69
C GLY A 632 -29.70 -11.39 1.39
N ASN A 633 -28.76 -11.30 2.32
CA ASN A 633 -27.39 -11.76 2.13
C ASN A 633 -27.32 -13.30 2.13
N ARG A 634 -26.40 -13.87 1.35
CA ARG A 634 -26.34 -15.31 1.04
C ARG A 634 -25.00 -15.88 1.47
N ILE A 635 -25.04 -16.97 2.24
CA ILE A 635 -23.83 -17.74 2.58
C ILE A 635 -23.33 -18.42 1.29
N MET A 636 -22.11 -18.10 0.89
CA MET A 636 -21.42 -18.83 -0.18
C MET A 636 -20.40 -19.80 0.41
N THR A 637 -20.28 -20.97 -0.21
CA THR A 637 -19.25 -21.97 0.09
C THR A 637 -18.08 -21.89 -0.87
N SER A 638 -18.32 -21.31 -2.06
CA SER A 638 -17.30 -21.01 -3.05
C SER A 638 -17.79 -19.89 -3.99
N PRO A 639 -16.88 -19.23 -4.74
CA PRO A 639 -17.27 -18.28 -5.78
C PRO A 639 -18.21 -18.87 -6.84
N ALA A 640 -18.22 -20.20 -7.03
CA ALA A 640 -19.13 -20.86 -7.97
C ALA A 640 -20.62 -20.82 -7.54
N ASP A 641 -20.91 -20.46 -6.28
CA ASP A 641 -22.29 -20.25 -5.81
C ASP A 641 -22.87 -18.91 -6.26
N VAL A 642 -22.01 -18.00 -6.76
CA VAL A 642 -22.35 -16.62 -7.12
C VAL A 642 -22.71 -16.53 -8.61
N PRO A 643 -23.68 -15.68 -9.01
CA PRO A 643 -23.91 -15.37 -10.41
C PRO A 643 -22.62 -14.89 -11.10
N ALA A 644 -22.21 -15.58 -12.17
CA ALA A 644 -20.96 -15.32 -12.89
C ALA A 644 -20.80 -13.84 -13.29
N ALA A 645 -21.90 -13.18 -13.68
CA ALA A 645 -21.89 -11.77 -14.07
C ALA A 645 -21.35 -10.82 -12.98
N ILE A 646 -21.54 -11.12 -11.68
CA ILE A 646 -20.97 -10.28 -10.61
C ILE A 646 -19.45 -10.43 -10.56
N ILE A 647 -18.95 -11.66 -10.75
CA ILE A 647 -17.51 -11.94 -10.73
C ILE A 647 -16.84 -11.42 -12.00
N GLU A 648 -17.46 -11.64 -13.17
CA GLU A 648 -16.92 -11.25 -14.48
C GLU A 648 -16.93 -9.73 -14.69
N ASN A 649 -17.82 -8.99 -14.02
CA ASN A 649 -17.84 -7.53 -14.10
C ASN A 649 -16.78 -6.86 -13.21
N ALA A 650 -16.23 -7.57 -12.22
CA ALA A 650 -15.30 -7.00 -11.27
C ALA A 650 -13.89 -6.86 -11.85
N GLY A 651 -13.28 -5.69 -11.66
CA GLY A 651 -11.96 -5.37 -12.21
C GLY A 651 -12.04 -4.68 -13.58
N PRO A 652 -10.88 -4.51 -14.26
CA PRO A 652 -10.81 -3.79 -15.53
C PRO A 652 -11.70 -4.42 -16.59
N GLU A 653 -12.48 -3.59 -17.26
CA GLU A 653 -13.31 -4.00 -18.40
C GLU A 653 -12.44 -4.56 -19.55
N PRO A 654 -12.99 -5.37 -20.47
CA PRO A 654 -12.22 -6.05 -21.51
C PRO A 654 -11.32 -5.15 -22.39
N ALA A 655 -11.70 -3.88 -22.56
CA ALA A 655 -10.89 -2.91 -23.32
C ALA A 655 -9.58 -2.51 -22.60
N TYR A 656 -9.49 -2.78 -21.30
CA TYR A 656 -8.40 -2.37 -20.42
C TYR A 656 -7.64 -3.55 -19.79
N GLU A 657 -8.07 -4.80 -19.96
CA GLU A 657 -7.38 -5.99 -19.41
C GLU A 657 -5.87 -6.03 -19.75
N GLY A 658 -5.47 -5.49 -20.90
CA GLY A 658 -4.06 -5.41 -21.30
C GLY A 658 -3.15 -4.63 -20.34
N ILE A 659 -3.70 -3.81 -19.43
CA ILE A 659 -2.90 -3.15 -18.40
C ILE A 659 -2.32 -4.14 -17.38
N LEU A 660 -2.99 -5.28 -17.15
CA LEU A 660 -2.58 -6.29 -16.17
C LEU A 660 -1.33 -7.06 -16.61
N GLU A 661 -1.06 -7.09 -17.92
CA GLU A 661 0.11 -7.76 -18.50
C GLU A 661 1.29 -6.79 -18.71
N ARG A 662 1.08 -5.48 -18.52
CA ARG A 662 2.10 -4.46 -18.77
C ARG A 662 3.06 -4.36 -17.59
N GLY A 663 4.23 -4.97 -17.73
CA GLY A 663 5.31 -4.86 -16.76
C GLY A 663 5.84 -3.42 -16.61
N VAL A 664 6.05 -3.01 -15.36
CA VAL A 664 6.66 -1.71 -14.99
C VAL A 664 7.99 -1.97 -14.30
N GLY A 665 9.07 -1.40 -14.82
CA GLY A 665 10.43 -1.66 -14.34
C GLY A 665 11.00 -3.01 -14.84
N ALA A 666 12.19 -3.36 -14.35
CA ALA A 666 12.83 -4.65 -14.67
C ALA A 666 12.38 -5.75 -13.70
N LEU A 667 12.41 -7.01 -14.17
CA LEU A 667 12.17 -8.17 -13.33
C LEU A 667 13.27 -8.29 -12.26
N SER A 668 12.86 -8.57 -11.03
CA SER A 668 13.78 -8.80 -9.90
C SER A 668 13.36 -10.00 -9.05
N VAL A 669 14.21 -10.37 -8.10
CA VAL A 669 13.77 -11.21 -6.98
C VAL A 669 12.74 -10.44 -6.13
N PRO A 670 11.91 -11.13 -5.34
CA PRO A 670 10.96 -10.47 -4.45
C PRO A 670 11.68 -9.66 -3.36
N GLU A 671 10.98 -8.72 -2.73
CA GLU A 671 11.46 -8.17 -1.46
C GLU A 671 11.40 -9.22 -0.34
N ALA A 672 12.24 -9.04 0.68
CA ALA A 672 12.26 -9.94 1.83
C ALA A 672 10.91 -9.91 2.58
N PRO A 673 10.41 -11.07 3.04
CA PRO A 673 9.30 -11.11 3.99
C PRO A 673 9.57 -10.27 5.24
N SER A 674 8.51 -9.89 5.96
CA SER A 674 8.62 -9.03 7.13
C SER A 674 7.92 -9.63 8.35
N ARG A 675 8.14 -9.04 9.53
CA ARG A 675 7.46 -9.41 10.78
C ARG A 675 7.51 -10.90 11.11
N VAL A 676 8.72 -11.46 11.12
CA VAL A 676 8.92 -12.88 11.44
C VAL A 676 8.63 -13.14 12.92
N GLY A 677 7.66 -14.00 13.17
CA GLY A 677 7.32 -14.51 14.49
C GLY A 677 7.58 -16.00 14.61
N THR A 678 7.81 -16.47 15.83
CA THR A 678 8.08 -17.89 16.13
C THR A 678 7.25 -18.43 17.28
N SER A 679 6.92 -19.72 17.23
CA SER A 679 6.37 -20.48 18.35
C SER A 679 7.04 -21.86 18.45
N THR A 680 6.97 -22.50 19.62
CA THR A 680 7.49 -23.86 19.77
C THR A 680 6.64 -24.86 18.96
N ALA A 681 7.31 -25.79 18.27
CA ALA A 681 6.69 -26.89 17.51
C ALA A 681 7.10 -28.27 18.06
N GLY A 682 7.63 -28.31 19.28
CA GLY A 682 8.22 -29.47 19.93
C GLY A 682 9.57 -29.14 20.58
N ALA A 683 10.18 -30.12 21.24
CA ALA A 683 11.49 -29.95 21.89
C ALA A 683 12.64 -29.66 20.91
N ASP A 684 12.48 -30.03 19.64
CA ASP A 684 13.49 -29.95 18.58
C ASP A 684 13.01 -29.14 17.35
N ALA A 685 11.96 -28.32 17.51
CA ALA A 685 11.32 -27.67 16.37
C ALA A 685 10.67 -26.33 16.70
N LEU A 686 10.62 -25.44 15.70
CA LEU A 686 9.92 -24.16 15.74
C LEU A 686 8.90 -24.07 14.59
N TYR A 687 7.80 -23.37 14.85
CA TYR A 687 6.97 -22.79 13.80
C TYR A 687 7.43 -21.36 13.54
N ALA A 688 7.48 -20.96 12.26
CA ALA A 688 7.75 -19.60 11.81
C ALA A 688 6.56 -19.05 11.01
N THR A 689 6.09 -17.86 11.36
CA THR A 689 5.05 -17.08 10.67
C THR A 689 5.64 -15.73 10.29
N PHE A 690 5.12 -15.10 9.26
CA PHE A 690 5.62 -13.81 8.77
C PHE A 690 4.57 -13.13 7.87
N ASN A 691 4.78 -11.86 7.59
CA ASN A 691 4.07 -11.19 6.51
C ASN A 691 4.73 -11.55 5.18
N PRO A 692 3.97 -12.03 4.19
CA PRO A 692 4.49 -12.39 2.89
C PRO A 692 5.02 -11.15 2.16
N SER A 693 5.87 -11.39 1.16
CA SER A 693 6.28 -10.33 0.25
C SER A 693 5.12 -9.97 -0.67
N PHE A 694 4.65 -8.72 -0.59
CA PHE A 694 3.69 -8.14 -1.54
C PHE A 694 4.39 -7.43 -2.70
N VAL A 695 5.72 -7.50 -2.77
CA VAL A 695 6.52 -6.95 -3.86
C VAL A 695 7.27 -8.11 -4.49
N ASP A 696 6.66 -8.70 -5.51
CA ASP A 696 7.12 -9.94 -6.14
C ASP A 696 8.24 -9.73 -7.18
N GLY A 697 8.52 -8.47 -7.55
CA GLY A 697 9.53 -8.14 -8.56
C GLY A 697 9.08 -8.40 -10.01
N GLY A 698 7.76 -8.40 -10.26
CA GLY A 698 7.19 -8.68 -11.60
C GLY A 698 7.17 -10.17 -11.96
N SER A 699 7.44 -11.05 -10.99
CA SER A 699 7.34 -12.50 -11.14
C SER A 699 6.77 -13.09 -9.84
N PRO A 700 5.71 -13.91 -9.90
CA PRO A 700 5.05 -14.44 -8.72
C PRO A 700 6.00 -15.18 -7.76
N VAL A 701 5.78 -14.99 -6.46
CA VAL A 701 6.50 -15.73 -5.42
C VAL A 701 6.12 -17.21 -5.47
N LEU A 702 7.13 -18.09 -5.53
CA LEU A 702 6.96 -19.54 -5.66
C LEU A 702 7.15 -20.28 -4.34
N SER A 703 8.01 -19.76 -3.47
CA SER A 703 8.34 -20.42 -2.19
C SER A 703 8.91 -19.46 -1.16
N TYR A 704 8.82 -19.86 0.10
CA TYR A 704 9.49 -19.22 1.23
C TYR A 704 10.39 -20.23 1.94
N THR A 705 11.58 -19.80 2.36
CA THR A 705 12.49 -20.61 3.18
C THR A 705 12.74 -19.93 4.50
N ALA A 706 12.44 -20.61 5.60
CA ALA A 706 12.74 -20.16 6.96
C ALA A 706 14.05 -20.78 7.44
N HIS A 707 14.95 -19.96 7.96
CA HIS A 707 16.29 -20.31 8.40
C HIS A 707 16.40 -20.07 9.90
N ALA A 708 16.58 -21.13 10.69
CA ALA A 708 16.84 -21.03 12.12
C ALA A 708 18.35 -20.84 12.36
N LEU A 709 18.70 -19.74 13.03
CA LEU A 709 20.07 -19.32 13.27
C LEU A 709 20.42 -19.47 14.75
N ARG A 710 21.64 -19.94 15.02
CA ARG A 710 22.24 -19.97 16.36
C ARG A 710 22.57 -18.56 16.85
N PRO A 711 22.84 -18.36 18.16
CA PRO A 711 23.31 -17.08 18.69
C PRO A 711 24.58 -16.52 18.02
N ASP A 712 25.40 -17.37 17.41
CA ASP A 712 26.60 -16.98 16.66
C ASP A 712 26.31 -16.62 15.18
N GLY A 713 25.05 -16.66 14.77
CA GLY A 713 24.59 -16.38 13.41
C GLY A 713 24.69 -17.54 12.42
N THR A 714 25.20 -18.71 12.83
CA THR A 714 25.29 -19.88 11.93
C THR A 714 23.94 -20.58 11.79
N GLU A 715 23.62 -21.06 10.59
CA GLU A 715 22.38 -21.81 10.35
C GLU A 715 22.40 -23.16 11.09
N ALA A 716 21.37 -23.41 11.90
CA ALA A 716 21.16 -24.68 12.58
C ALA A 716 20.29 -25.63 11.75
N ALA A 717 19.22 -25.11 11.16
CA ALA A 717 18.32 -25.83 10.27
C ALA A 717 17.53 -24.85 9.40
N SER A 718 16.96 -25.35 8.31
CA SER A 718 16.05 -24.59 7.45
C SER A 718 14.92 -25.47 6.92
N ALA A 719 13.81 -24.83 6.53
CA ALA A 719 12.67 -25.49 5.92
C ALA A 719 12.04 -24.59 4.85
N THR A 720 11.61 -25.19 3.74
CA THR A 720 10.98 -24.48 2.62
C THR A 720 9.53 -24.92 2.47
N ALA A 721 8.65 -23.96 2.21
CA ALA A 721 7.26 -24.20 1.83
C ALA A 721 6.98 -23.54 0.47
N SER A 722 6.09 -24.13 -0.33
CA SER A 722 5.55 -23.46 -1.51
C SER A 722 4.75 -22.23 -1.07
N ALA A 723 4.65 -21.20 -1.92
CA ALA A 723 3.83 -20.03 -1.63
C ALA A 723 2.36 -20.42 -1.42
N ALA A 724 1.86 -21.43 -2.15
CA ALA A 724 0.52 -21.98 -1.98
C ALA A 724 0.32 -22.67 -0.62
N ASP A 725 1.30 -23.48 -0.17
CA ASP A 725 1.24 -24.09 1.16
C ASP A 725 1.31 -23.04 2.27
N TYR A 726 2.12 -22.00 2.07
CA TYR A 726 2.19 -20.89 3.02
C TYR A 726 0.91 -20.07 3.06
N LYS A 727 0.28 -19.73 1.91
CA LYS A 727 -1.03 -19.06 1.86
C LYS A 727 -2.09 -19.88 2.60
N ARG A 728 -2.03 -21.22 2.52
CA ARG A 728 -2.96 -22.13 3.20
C ARG A 728 -2.69 -22.26 4.71
N LEU A 729 -1.42 -22.38 5.14
CA LEU A 729 -1.05 -22.67 6.53
C LEU A 729 -0.73 -21.43 7.36
N ALA A 730 -0.16 -20.41 6.72
CA ALA A 730 0.48 -19.22 7.29
C ALA A 730 1.66 -19.50 8.26
N TYR A 731 2.23 -20.70 8.24
CA TYR A 731 3.47 -21.00 8.95
C TYR A 731 4.34 -22.05 8.24
N ILE A 732 5.62 -22.07 8.59
CA ILE A 732 6.60 -23.08 8.20
C ILE A 732 7.11 -23.79 9.47
N ARG A 733 7.15 -25.12 9.48
CA ARG A 733 7.75 -25.90 10.58
C ARG A 733 9.21 -26.20 10.28
N ILE A 734 10.10 -25.77 11.16
CA ILE A 734 11.54 -26.05 11.13
C ILE A 734 11.84 -27.11 12.20
N GLY A 735 12.32 -28.29 11.81
CA GLY A 735 12.61 -29.40 12.75
C GLY A 735 14.07 -29.80 12.78
N GLY A 736 14.44 -30.68 13.71
CA GLY A 736 15.82 -31.16 13.88
C GLY A 736 16.75 -30.14 14.53
N LEU A 737 16.21 -29.21 15.31
CA LEU A 737 16.98 -28.21 16.04
C LEU A 737 17.68 -28.86 17.24
N PRO A 738 19.00 -28.68 17.40
CA PRO A 738 19.73 -29.24 18.54
C PRO A 738 19.33 -28.56 19.86
N GLU A 739 19.12 -29.34 20.92
CA GLU A 739 18.67 -28.86 22.23
C GLU A 739 19.67 -27.87 22.88
N ASP A 740 20.96 -28.14 22.72
CA ASP A 740 22.06 -27.39 23.33
C ASP A 740 22.46 -26.12 22.56
N ASP A 741 21.96 -25.94 21.33
CA ASP A 741 22.39 -24.85 20.43
C ASP A 741 21.55 -23.55 20.58
N GLY A 742 20.44 -23.60 21.32
CA GLY A 742 19.49 -22.48 21.44
C GLY A 742 19.86 -21.38 22.47
N PRO A 743 19.11 -20.27 22.55
CA PRO A 743 17.90 -19.93 21.78
C PRO A 743 18.21 -19.58 20.32
N PHE A 744 17.27 -19.84 19.41
CA PHE A 744 17.43 -19.56 17.98
C PHE A 744 16.66 -18.31 17.56
N THR A 745 17.18 -17.57 16.59
CA THR A 745 16.40 -16.60 15.81
C THR A 745 15.99 -17.22 14.48
N VAL A 746 14.95 -16.70 13.83
CA VAL A 746 14.54 -17.16 12.50
C VAL A 746 14.52 -16.00 11.53
N THR A 747 15.14 -16.17 10.37
CA THR A 747 14.99 -15.27 9.20
C THR A 747 14.26 -16.01 8.08
N VAL A 748 13.67 -15.27 7.14
CA VAL A 748 12.91 -15.83 6.02
C VAL A 748 13.34 -15.19 4.71
N THR A 749 13.46 -16.01 3.66
CA THR A 749 13.65 -15.56 2.27
C THR A 749 12.43 -15.92 1.44
N ALA A 750 12.08 -15.09 0.45
CA ALA A 750 11.10 -15.37 -0.58
C ALA A 750 11.82 -15.66 -1.91
N ALA A 751 11.30 -16.55 -2.74
CA ALA A 751 11.90 -16.84 -4.05
C ALA A 751 10.88 -16.85 -5.17
N ASN A 752 11.26 -16.30 -6.31
CA ASN A 752 10.53 -16.38 -7.58
C ASN A 752 11.43 -17.01 -8.66
N ALA A 753 11.05 -16.89 -9.93
CA ALA A 753 11.81 -17.47 -11.04
C ALA A 753 13.23 -16.86 -11.22
N LEU A 754 13.51 -15.69 -10.64
CA LEU A 754 14.77 -14.98 -10.74
C LEU A 754 15.75 -15.35 -9.60
N GLY A 755 15.24 -15.93 -8.52
CA GLY A 755 16.02 -16.36 -7.36
C GLY A 755 15.40 -15.92 -6.04
N SER A 756 16.21 -15.93 -4.99
CA SER A 756 15.80 -15.59 -3.63
C SER A 756 16.05 -14.12 -3.30
N SER A 757 15.15 -13.54 -2.51
CA SER A 757 15.32 -12.27 -1.82
C SER A 757 16.52 -12.32 -0.86
N THR A 758 16.89 -11.16 -0.32
CA THR A 758 17.67 -11.11 0.93
C THR A 758 16.86 -11.71 2.09
N ALA A 759 17.54 -12.02 3.19
CA ALA A 759 16.89 -12.47 4.41
C ALA A 759 16.09 -11.32 5.04
N SER A 760 14.94 -11.65 5.64
CA SER A 760 14.20 -10.76 6.52
C SER A 760 15.04 -10.35 7.74
N LEU A 761 14.59 -9.31 8.46
CA LEU A 761 15.03 -9.14 9.84
C LEU A 761 14.68 -10.40 10.67
N PRO A 762 15.51 -10.77 11.66
CA PRO A 762 15.30 -11.97 12.45
C PRO A 762 14.12 -11.80 13.41
N SER A 763 13.49 -12.92 13.75
CA SER A 763 12.53 -13.00 14.87
C SER A 763 13.22 -12.75 16.20
N ALA A 764 12.44 -12.45 17.25
CA ALA A 764 12.94 -12.57 18.61
C ALA A 764 13.42 -14.01 18.90
N ALA A 765 14.50 -14.14 19.68
CA ALA A 765 15.12 -15.42 19.98
C ALA A 765 14.20 -16.32 20.82
N LEU A 766 14.07 -17.59 20.43
CA LEU A 766 13.22 -18.57 21.10
C LEU A 766 13.95 -19.90 21.27
N ARG A 767 13.93 -20.45 22.50
CA ARG A 767 14.36 -21.84 22.74
C ARG A 767 13.17 -22.78 22.51
N PRO A 768 13.30 -23.79 21.63
CA PRO A 768 12.28 -24.82 21.46
C PRO A 768 12.04 -25.56 22.77
N THR A 769 10.79 -25.86 23.07
CA THR A 769 10.38 -26.60 24.27
C THR A 769 9.28 -27.59 23.92
N ALA A 770 9.28 -28.75 24.59
CA ALA A 770 8.18 -29.69 24.44
C ALA A 770 6.86 -29.02 24.86
N ALA A 771 5.88 -29.02 23.96
CA ALA A 771 4.53 -28.56 24.26
C ALA A 771 3.74 -29.71 24.89
N THR A 772 3.31 -29.52 26.14
CA THR A 772 2.64 -30.54 26.97
C THR A 772 1.32 -30.06 27.56
N VAL A 773 1.11 -28.73 27.57
CA VAL A 773 -0.09 -28.10 28.12
C VAL A 773 -1.02 -27.73 26.97
N LEU A 774 -2.16 -28.42 26.89
CA LEU A 774 -3.21 -28.11 25.92
C LEU A 774 -3.80 -26.72 26.18
N SER A 775 -4.35 -26.10 25.12
CA SER A 775 -5.12 -24.86 25.25
C SER A 775 -6.43 -25.09 26.01
N ASP A 776 -7.06 -23.98 26.44
CA ASP A 776 -8.46 -24.01 26.83
C ASP A 776 -9.37 -24.27 25.61
N ALA A 777 -10.66 -24.51 25.88
CA ALA A 777 -11.66 -24.59 24.82
C ALA A 777 -11.89 -23.20 24.21
N PRO A 778 -12.15 -23.10 22.90
CA PRO A 778 -12.74 -21.90 22.30
C PRO A 778 -14.06 -21.53 22.98
N SER A 779 -14.54 -20.30 22.77
CA SER A 779 -15.76 -19.81 23.43
C SER A 779 -16.76 -19.20 22.45
N ALA A 780 -17.96 -18.90 22.95
CA ALA A 780 -19.05 -18.23 22.23
C ALA A 780 -19.36 -18.80 20.83
N PRO A 781 -19.48 -20.14 20.64
CA PRO A 781 -19.72 -20.69 19.32
C PRO A 781 -21.12 -20.34 18.82
N LYS A 782 -21.21 -20.03 17.53
CA LYS A 782 -22.46 -19.73 16.82
C LYS A 782 -22.49 -20.55 15.53
N LEU A 783 -23.68 -21.01 15.14
CA LEU A 783 -23.91 -21.72 13.89
C LEU A 783 -25.06 -21.04 13.15
N ARG A 784 -24.71 -20.35 12.06
CA ARG A 784 -25.63 -19.56 11.22
C ARG A 784 -25.95 -20.36 9.97
N THR A 785 -27.19 -20.80 9.80
CA THR A 785 -27.55 -21.80 8.78
C THR A 785 -28.21 -21.21 7.55
N ALA A 786 -27.85 -21.75 6.39
CA ALA A 786 -28.59 -21.73 5.15
C ALA A 786 -29.24 -23.12 4.91
N ALA A 787 -29.78 -23.36 3.71
CA ALA A 787 -30.36 -24.65 3.36
C ALA A 787 -29.29 -25.75 3.22
N THR A 788 -28.20 -25.46 2.52
CA THR A 788 -27.12 -26.42 2.17
C THR A 788 -25.75 -26.04 2.72
N ALA A 789 -25.67 -24.95 3.49
CA ALA A 789 -24.43 -24.44 4.07
C ALA A 789 -24.68 -23.86 5.45
N ALA A 790 -23.61 -23.67 6.23
CA ALA A 790 -23.67 -22.94 7.48
C ALA A 790 -22.33 -22.26 7.78
N THR A 791 -22.39 -21.07 8.38
CA THR A 791 -21.21 -20.42 8.96
C THR A 791 -21.10 -20.79 10.43
N VAL A 792 -19.99 -21.40 10.82
CA VAL A 792 -19.63 -21.58 12.22
C VAL A 792 -18.70 -20.46 12.65
N ALA A 793 -19.01 -19.78 13.75
CA ALA A 793 -18.20 -18.73 14.32
C ALA A 793 -17.85 -19.03 15.78
N TRP A 794 -16.68 -18.62 16.25
CA TRP A 794 -16.22 -18.84 17.63
C TRP A 794 -15.19 -17.79 18.04
N THR A 795 -14.95 -17.65 19.34
CA THR A 795 -13.86 -16.84 19.88
C THR A 795 -12.68 -17.75 20.23
N PRO A 796 -11.43 -17.39 19.85
CA PRO A 796 -10.21 -18.11 20.24
C PRO A 796 -10.12 -18.37 21.75
N PRO A 797 -9.38 -19.41 22.19
CA PRO A 797 -9.19 -19.71 23.60
C PRO A 797 -8.41 -18.59 24.30
N LYS A 798 -8.81 -18.24 25.53
CA LYS A 798 -8.14 -17.20 26.32
C LYS A 798 -6.70 -17.60 26.72
N ASN A 799 -6.49 -18.86 27.06
CA ASN A 799 -5.17 -19.42 27.34
C ASN A 799 -4.84 -20.48 26.27
N MET A 800 -3.67 -20.35 25.66
CA MET A 800 -3.22 -21.25 24.59
C MET A 800 -2.40 -22.45 25.11
N GLY A 801 -2.19 -22.56 26.43
CA GLY A 801 -1.25 -23.53 27.00
C GLY A 801 0.20 -23.06 26.82
N ASP A 802 1.11 -23.99 26.53
CA ASP A 802 2.55 -23.73 26.38
C ASP A 802 3.03 -23.58 24.92
N ALA A 803 2.12 -23.67 23.95
CA ALA A 803 2.38 -23.42 22.53
C ALA A 803 1.27 -22.56 21.90
N LYS A 804 1.58 -21.80 20.85
CA LYS A 804 0.58 -20.96 20.18
C LYS A 804 -0.37 -21.83 19.32
N VAL A 805 -1.56 -21.30 19.07
CA VAL A 805 -2.55 -21.93 18.17
C VAL A 805 -2.04 -21.92 16.74
N ILE A 806 -2.18 -23.06 16.06
CA ILE A 806 -1.79 -23.28 14.65
C ILE A 806 -2.99 -23.61 13.75
N GLY A 807 -4.18 -23.74 14.33
CA GLY A 807 -5.41 -24.06 13.62
C GLY A 807 -6.53 -24.50 14.54
N TYR A 808 -7.67 -24.88 13.95
CA TYR A 808 -8.82 -25.41 14.67
C TYR A 808 -9.37 -26.65 13.97
N ARG A 809 -9.84 -27.62 14.77
CA ARG A 809 -10.54 -28.80 14.28
C ARG A 809 -12.04 -28.65 14.50
N LEU A 810 -12.80 -28.76 13.43
CA LEU A 810 -14.25 -28.81 13.45
C LEU A 810 -14.70 -30.27 13.28
N THR A 811 -15.58 -30.77 14.14
CA THR A 811 -16.18 -32.11 13.97
C THR A 811 -17.70 -32.01 13.90
N LEU A 812 -18.27 -32.59 12.85
CA LEU A 812 -19.70 -32.57 12.59
C LEU A 812 -20.37 -33.88 13.03
N SER A 813 -21.65 -33.81 13.39
CA SER A 813 -22.47 -34.99 13.71
C SER A 813 -22.69 -35.95 12.55
N ASP A 814 -22.37 -35.56 11.31
CA ASP A 814 -22.38 -36.44 10.14
C ASP A 814 -21.06 -37.21 9.94
N GLY A 815 -20.09 -37.02 10.84
CA GLY A 815 -18.79 -37.70 10.82
C GLY A 815 -17.68 -36.94 10.10
N ARG A 816 -17.96 -35.80 9.46
CA ARG A 816 -16.92 -34.98 8.81
C ARG A 816 -16.04 -34.28 9.84
N THR A 817 -14.74 -34.19 9.51
CA THR A 817 -13.75 -33.37 10.22
C THR A 817 -13.16 -32.36 9.25
N ILE A 818 -13.11 -31.08 9.67
CA ILE A 818 -12.55 -29.98 8.88
C ILE A 818 -11.43 -29.34 9.69
N GLU A 819 -10.23 -29.27 9.10
CA GLU A 819 -9.10 -28.54 9.68
C GLU A 819 -9.11 -27.11 9.15
N VAL A 820 -9.09 -26.16 10.07
CA VAL A 820 -9.10 -24.72 9.80
C VAL A 820 -7.69 -24.20 10.05
N THR A 821 -7.09 -23.67 8.99
CA THR A 821 -5.74 -23.11 8.96
C THR A 821 -5.77 -21.74 8.28
N GLY A 822 -4.61 -21.08 8.18
CA GLY A 822 -4.46 -19.75 7.61
C GLY A 822 -4.08 -18.71 8.66
N ARG A 823 -3.77 -17.49 8.20
CA ARG A 823 -3.17 -16.43 9.02
C ARG A 823 -4.06 -15.98 10.18
N ASP A 824 -5.36 -15.94 9.96
CA ASP A 824 -6.37 -15.59 10.95
C ASP A 824 -6.55 -16.69 12.01
N ALA A 825 -6.29 -17.95 11.65
CA ALA A 825 -6.34 -19.08 12.58
C ALA A 825 -5.18 -19.11 13.60
N LEU A 826 -4.12 -18.34 13.36
CA LEU A 826 -2.95 -18.27 14.26
C LEU A 826 -3.18 -17.32 15.45
N VAL A 827 -4.27 -16.57 15.46
CA VAL A 827 -4.53 -15.49 16.43
C VAL A 827 -5.02 -16.07 17.77
N GLY A 828 -4.34 -15.71 18.86
CA GLY A 828 -4.70 -16.09 20.24
C GLY A 828 -4.91 -14.90 21.18
N GLN A 829 -5.34 -13.76 20.63
CA GLN A 829 -5.42 -12.48 21.35
C GLN A 829 -6.48 -12.48 22.48
N PRO A 830 -6.23 -11.77 23.60
CA PRO A 830 -7.17 -11.62 24.71
C PRO A 830 -8.36 -10.67 24.43
N SER A 831 -8.45 -10.03 23.25
CA SER A 831 -9.47 -9.01 22.94
C SER A 831 -10.81 -9.57 22.41
N ALA A 832 -11.11 -10.86 22.61
CA ALA A 832 -12.39 -11.50 22.23
C ALA A 832 -12.82 -11.32 20.76
N LYS A 833 -11.88 -11.16 19.81
CA LYS A 833 -12.19 -11.10 18.37
C LYS A 833 -12.69 -12.49 17.90
N GLY A 834 -13.84 -12.53 17.23
CA GLY A 834 -14.42 -13.75 16.68
C GLY A 834 -13.74 -14.20 15.39
N MET A 835 -13.84 -15.49 15.10
CA MET A 835 -13.46 -16.15 13.85
C MET A 835 -14.69 -16.80 13.23
N PHE A 836 -14.67 -17.07 11.93
CA PHE A 836 -15.71 -17.88 11.29
C PHE A 836 -15.19 -18.71 10.11
N ARG A 837 -15.90 -19.81 9.80
CA ARG A 837 -15.68 -20.64 8.60
C ARG A 837 -17.00 -21.15 8.04
N VAL A 838 -17.06 -21.31 6.72
CA VAL A 838 -18.22 -21.88 6.04
C VAL A 838 -18.08 -23.40 5.95
N ILE A 839 -19.19 -24.09 6.20
CA ILE A 839 -19.36 -25.52 5.99
C ILE A 839 -20.39 -25.70 4.88
N GLY A 840 -19.97 -26.28 3.75
CA GLY A 840 -20.85 -26.64 2.64
C GLY A 840 -21.38 -28.09 2.70
N GLY A 841 -22.23 -28.45 1.74
CA GLY A 841 -22.73 -29.81 1.55
C GLY A 841 -23.64 -30.32 2.67
N LEU A 842 -24.37 -29.43 3.35
CA LEU A 842 -25.35 -29.80 4.37
C LEU A 842 -26.68 -30.20 3.72
N THR A 843 -27.42 -31.06 4.40
CA THR A 843 -28.77 -31.44 3.99
C THR A 843 -29.78 -30.44 4.55
N PRO A 844 -30.76 -29.94 3.76
CA PRO A 844 -31.82 -29.08 4.27
C PRO A 844 -32.63 -29.71 5.40
N SER A 845 -33.23 -28.88 6.27
CA SER A 845 -34.07 -29.31 7.40
C SER A 845 -33.44 -30.37 8.32
N THR A 846 -32.11 -30.42 8.41
CA THR A 846 -31.35 -31.44 9.16
C THR A 846 -30.63 -30.78 10.34
N ALA A 847 -30.70 -31.42 11.51
CA ALA A 847 -30.02 -30.95 12.71
C ALA A 847 -28.54 -31.35 12.68
N TYR A 848 -27.65 -30.38 12.83
CA TYR A 848 -26.21 -30.60 12.93
C TYR A 848 -25.69 -30.18 14.30
N THR A 849 -24.79 -31.00 14.84
CA THR A 849 -23.91 -30.62 15.95
C THR A 849 -22.52 -30.38 15.41
N VAL A 850 -21.92 -29.24 15.75
CA VAL A 850 -20.54 -28.90 15.38
C VAL A 850 -19.75 -28.69 16.67
N THR A 851 -18.60 -29.36 16.79
CA THR A 851 -17.63 -29.08 17.84
C THR A 851 -16.42 -28.35 17.25
N VAL A 852 -15.82 -27.43 18.01
CA VAL A 852 -14.65 -26.65 17.63
C VAL A 852 -13.58 -26.79 18.70
N ALA A 853 -12.40 -27.30 18.34
CA ALA A 853 -11.23 -27.41 19.23
C ALA A 853 -10.05 -26.65 18.64
N ALA A 854 -9.33 -25.89 19.46
CA ALA A 854 -8.06 -25.30 19.05
C ALA A 854 -6.96 -26.37 18.97
N VAL A 855 -6.06 -26.22 18.00
CA VAL A 855 -4.93 -27.13 17.77
C VAL A 855 -3.64 -26.36 18.01
N THR A 856 -2.78 -26.90 18.88
CA THR A 856 -1.42 -26.39 19.15
C THR A 856 -0.40 -27.50 18.93
N ALA A 857 0.89 -27.23 19.17
CA ALA A 857 1.92 -28.27 19.16
C ALA A 857 1.70 -29.38 20.21
N ALA A 858 0.94 -29.11 21.28
CA ALA A 858 0.56 -30.11 22.28
C ALA A 858 -0.60 -31.03 21.82
N GLY A 859 -1.27 -30.68 20.72
CA GLY A 859 -2.41 -31.40 20.16
C GLY A 859 -3.70 -30.58 20.19
N ALA A 860 -4.83 -31.27 19.98
CA ALA A 860 -6.15 -30.65 20.03
C ALA A 860 -6.61 -30.51 21.50
N GLY A 861 -6.96 -29.29 21.89
CA GLY A 861 -7.55 -29.00 23.20
C GLY A 861 -9.00 -29.48 23.34
N PRO A 862 -9.66 -29.20 24.48
CA PRO A 862 -11.07 -29.47 24.66
C PRO A 862 -11.91 -28.66 23.66
N ALA A 863 -13.05 -29.23 23.24
CA ALA A 863 -13.90 -28.64 22.22
C ALA A 863 -15.10 -27.89 22.83
N VAL A 864 -15.53 -26.82 22.17
CA VAL A 864 -16.82 -26.17 22.42
C VAL A 864 -17.85 -26.67 21.40
N THR A 865 -19.12 -26.78 21.80
CA THR A 865 -20.18 -27.38 20.97
C THR A 865 -21.28 -26.36 20.64
N VAL A 866 -21.79 -26.40 19.40
CA VAL A 866 -22.97 -25.66 18.95
C VAL A 866 -23.87 -26.56 18.12
N LYS A 867 -25.20 -26.31 18.16
CA LYS A 867 -26.20 -27.06 17.42
C LYS A 867 -27.16 -26.13 16.70
N ALA A 868 -27.53 -26.45 15.48
CA ALA A 868 -28.59 -25.77 14.73
C ALA A 868 -29.19 -26.70 13.67
N THR A 869 -30.38 -26.35 13.18
CA THR A 869 -31.03 -27.02 12.06
C THR A 869 -30.86 -26.16 10.81
N THR A 870 -30.50 -26.78 9.69
CA THR A 870 -30.47 -26.12 8.37
C THR A 870 -31.87 -25.64 7.97
N LYS A 871 -31.90 -24.57 7.17
CA LYS A 871 -33.18 -24.03 6.67
C LYS A 871 -33.82 -25.01 5.69
N ALA A 872 -35.11 -24.83 5.42
CA ALA A 872 -35.77 -25.52 4.31
C ALA A 872 -35.13 -25.11 2.98
N GLY A 873 -35.13 -26.04 2.02
CA GLY A 873 -34.54 -25.87 0.69
C GLY A 873 -35.41 -25.07 -0.27
#